data_AF-A0A948F5P9-F1
#
_entry.id   AF-A0A948F5P9-F1
#
_cell.length_a   1.000
_cell.length_b   1.000
_cell.length_c   1.000
_cell.angle_alpha   90.00
_cell.angle_beta   90.00
_cell.angle_gamma   90.00
#
_symmetry.space_group_name_H-M   'P 1'
#
loop_
_entity.id
_entity.type
_entity.pdbx_description
1 polymer ?
#
loop_
_entity_poly.entity_id
_entity_poly.type
_entity_poly.pdbx_seq_one_letter_code
_entity_poly.pdbx_strand_id
1 'polypeptide(L)'
;MSGKRTKYFVLGWFLMGGLCSAQQTNFYHFDREFVPVAYTSGAPTTCKIIAGARSLSGIVGPTNISIIPDQTKATEFEAVSLGYDSPEAAWTSAVAIYPQCFQVHSNATYDNAGWIKVTHEAYGDWGAFLWYLQDTIAFTSSASSVYVSPNDATSAIASVLVGTIGDFCPQTVVLDVGPAFDTNYLGAGISTDYLARADLNAYYKLVPFSYLGVNNDDSDGDGIPDFADGYNLDGQAGNPDDISTNDFFTPWPVLLSGYADPTQALVSITYSNSDPAGVTAGTNGFTPASGYFRLWRTQAAHARNGASISSGGDYIPPGTYAATSLGFSVSTRLVDLFIEPVTPVTNQKLVVEVDPDGPGPKGFVCSDKLVTSLLAVKVTNIKFNWDTNSSASDAINLRQDYSNAYDISNGEWVKGVTNMPACYTTNKSVAIKVRLMVQPASITSADIWAVSINTNGSLGDIIKTNVTFSNGISVGDAAGYVTFQVAGTTPTCIQKTTNDIWQWMMENINATGSVAFDFSVSGPHTIYTILEEAISPWDNTAGSQKNAWTKALDFTIVSASCNGDSSASNALTHIAQYLHTGHGLTYDINGGSPAYASSHLGGTFQLTDYIDKSGGSNVFPPRTDNIVNCYDQAGGICSLGTLLGISVTYRFMNPFGYINTVNLVGEGNCNNPFYPVSTSGLKIAGADDVDPARKCFGNHAFTSLGGYVFDACAGPAIGTQTESQYVSDTVDTSTPAEAAGPPWFAPRVAGDPSNISSGAVTDIQ
;
A
#
# COMPACT_ATOMS: atom_id res chain seq x y z
N MET A 1 37.61 -80.55 12.84
CA MET A 1 37.36 -79.46 11.86
C MET A 1 35.89 -79.50 11.46
N SER A 2 35.20 -78.35 11.51
CA SER A 2 33.85 -78.07 10.95
C SER A 2 32.70 -79.04 11.31
N GLY A 3 31.65 -78.53 11.96
CA GLY A 3 30.35 -79.23 12.00
C GLY A 3 29.40 -78.76 13.10
N LYS A 4 28.22 -78.29 12.66
CA LYS A 4 27.05 -77.73 13.36
C LYS A 4 26.30 -78.65 14.37
N ARG A 5 25.53 -77.98 15.26
CA ARG A 5 24.25 -78.36 15.95
C ARG A 5 24.34 -79.37 17.11
N THR A 6 23.57 -79.37 18.21
CA THR A 6 22.47 -78.58 18.84
C THR A 6 22.22 -79.22 20.21
N LYS A 7 21.84 -78.48 21.28
CA LYS A 7 20.76 -78.88 22.21
C LYS A 7 20.08 -77.63 22.81
N TYR A 8 18.76 -77.71 22.86
CA TYR A 8 17.75 -76.69 23.17
C TYR A 8 17.61 -76.42 24.68
N PHE A 9 17.07 -75.24 25.03
CA PHE A 9 15.89 -75.18 25.89
C PHE A 9 14.87 -74.17 25.35
N VAL A 10 13.62 -74.61 25.36
CA VAL A 10 12.42 -73.95 24.86
C VAL A 10 11.71 -73.32 26.06
N LEU A 11 11.39 -72.03 25.98
CA LEU A 11 10.13 -71.52 26.52
C LEU A 11 9.40 -70.84 25.35
N GLY A 12 8.35 -71.51 24.89
CA GLY A 12 7.46 -71.01 23.85
C GLY A 12 6.25 -70.31 24.47
N TRP A 13 5.69 -69.42 23.65
CA TRP A 13 4.31 -68.93 23.67
C TRP A 13 3.92 -67.89 24.73
N PHE A 14 4.02 -66.61 24.34
CA PHE A 14 2.96 -65.61 24.54
C PHE A 14 2.83 -64.77 23.26
N LEU A 15 1.82 -65.08 22.44
CA LEU A 15 1.27 -64.18 21.44
C LEU A 15 -0.24 -64.31 21.56
N MET A 16 -0.91 -63.26 22.03
CA MET A 16 -2.05 -62.61 21.39
C MET A 16 -2.71 -61.63 22.36
N GLY A 17 -2.98 -60.42 21.86
CA GLY A 17 -4.30 -59.82 22.07
C GLY A 17 -4.38 -58.63 23.02
N GLY A 18 -3.83 -57.50 22.60
CA GLY A 18 -4.20 -56.18 23.11
C GLY A 18 -3.44 -55.11 22.36
N LEU A 19 -4.05 -54.48 21.37
CA LEU A 19 -3.58 -53.18 20.87
C LEU A 19 -3.75 -52.18 22.02
N CYS A 20 -2.78 -52.10 22.90
CA CYS A 20 -2.64 -51.00 23.83
C CYS A 20 -2.23 -49.78 22.99
N SER A 21 -3.12 -48.81 22.82
CA SER A 21 -2.69 -47.51 22.31
C SER A 21 -1.76 -46.91 23.36
N ALA A 22 -0.46 -46.87 23.05
CA ALA A 22 0.48 -46.10 23.84
C ALA A 22 -0.02 -44.64 23.86
N GLN A 23 -0.40 -44.17 25.04
CA GLN A 23 -0.72 -42.77 25.25
C GLN A 23 0.62 -42.02 25.23
N GLN A 24 0.81 -41.21 24.20
CA GLN A 24 2.05 -40.47 23.96
C GLN A 24 2.16 -39.32 24.97
N THR A 25 2.99 -39.48 25.99
CA THR A 25 3.50 -38.35 26.77
C THR A 25 4.70 -37.78 26.04
N ASN A 26 4.44 -36.76 25.21
CA ASN A 26 5.47 -35.94 24.62
C ASN A 26 6.21 -35.16 25.72
N PHE A 27 7.26 -35.75 26.30
CA PHE A 27 8.28 -34.98 27.03
C PHE A 27 9.23 -34.35 25.99
N TYR A 28 8.75 -33.29 25.33
CA TYR A 28 9.62 -32.41 24.54
C TYR A 28 10.49 -31.61 25.50
N HIS A 29 11.81 -31.69 25.34
CA HIS A 29 12.77 -30.87 26.09
C HIS A 29 12.96 -29.46 25.50
N PHE A 30 12.13 -29.04 24.55
CA PHE A 30 12.19 -27.70 23.97
C PHE A 30 10.78 -27.16 23.79
N ASP A 31 10.44 -26.12 24.56
CA ASP A 31 9.21 -25.34 24.40
C ASP A 31 9.11 -24.79 22.97
N ARG A 32 8.33 -25.47 22.14
CA ARG A 32 7.64 -24.87 21.00
C ARG A 32 6.15 -25.11 21.21
N GLU A 33 5.39 -24.03 21.35
CA GLU A 33 3.94 -24.08 21.20
C GLU A 33 3.63 -24.20 19.70
N PHE A 34 3.48 -25.43 19.22
CA PHE A 34 2.84 -25.67 17.94
C PHE A 34 1.33 -25.56 18.16
N VAL A 35 0.71 -24.48 17.70
CA VAL A 35 -0.75 -24.34 17.69
C VAL A 35 -1.33 -25.55 16.95
N PRO A 36 -2.14 -26.40 17.60
CA PRO A 36 -2.69 -27.57 16.95
C PRO A 36 -3.63 -27.11 15.84
N VAL A 37 -3.29 -27.39 14.59
CA VAL A 37 -4.32 -27.42 13.55
C VAL A 37 -5.18 -28.63 13.86
N ALA A 38 -6.39 -28.38 14.36
CA ALA A 38 -7.31 -29.42 14.78
C ALA A 38 -7.67 -30.29 13.55
N TYR A 39 -7.06 -31.46 13.46
CA TYR A 39 -7.45 -32.49 12.50
C TYR A 39 -7.89 -33.74 13.24
N THR A 40 -9.09 -34.18 12.89
CA THR A 40 -9.71 -35.40 13.38
C THR A 40 -9.06 -36.63 12.74
N SER A 41 -8.58 -37.52 13.61
CA SER A 41 -8.09 -38.90 13.38
C SER A 41 -6.67 -39.07 12.81
N GLY A 42 -5.75 -39.44 13.72
CA GLY A 42 -4.45 -40.05 13.43
C GLY A 42 -3.26 -39.17 13.82
N ALA A 43 -2.36 -39.71 14.65
CA ALA A 43 -1.08 -39.07 14.96
C ALA A 43 -0.29 -38.78 13.68
N PRO A 44 0.40 -37.63 13.57
CA PRO A 44 1.24 -37.34 12.42
C PRO A 44 2.38 -38.36 12.34
N THR A 45 2.53 -39.03 11.20
CA THR A 45 3.66 -39.92 10.94
C THR A 45 4.93 -39.11 10.72
N THR A 46 6.11 -39.69 10.94
CA THR A 46 7.43 -39.05 10.65
C THR A 46 7.49 -38.48 9.23
N CYS A 47 6.89 -39.18 8.25
CA CYS A 47 6.73 -38.68 6.87
C CYS A 47 5.96 -37.36 6.79
N LYS A 48 4.98 -37.10 7.65
CA LYS A 48 4.17 -35.87 7.63
C LYS A 48 4.90 -34.69 8.27
N ILE A 49 5.74 -34.92 9.28
CA ILE A 49 6.63 -33.89 9.85
C ILE A 49 7.69 -33.49 8.81
N ILE A 50 8.30 -34.47 8.15
CA ILE A 50 9.23 -34.25 7.05
C ILE A 50 8.55 -33.54 5.87
N ALA A 51 7.32 -33.91 5.52
CA ALA A 51 6.54 -33.20 4.50
C ALA A 51 6.21 -31.77 4.92
N GLY A 52 5.92 -31.53 6.21
CA GLY A 52 5.73 -30.20 6.79
C GLY A 52 7.00 -29.35 6.69
N ALA A 53 8.15 -29.89 7.09
CA ALA A 53 9.44 -29.19 6.96
C ALA A 53 9.79 -28.88 5.50
N ARG A 54 9.49 -29.80 4.56
CA ARG A 54 9.65 -29.58 3.12
C ARG A 54 8.68 -28.54 2.54
N SER A 55 7.54 -28.32 3.20
CA SER A 55 6.58 -27.29 2.79
C SER A 55 6.95 -25.88 3.27
N LEU A 56 7.94 -25.76 4.16
CA LEU A 56 8.47 -24.48 4.61
C LEU A 56 9.48 -23.94 3.58
N SER A 57 9.31 -22.70 3.15
CA SER A 57 10.27 -22.00 2.30
C SER A 57 11.62 -21.85 3.02
N GLY A 58 12.73 -21.98 2.28
CA GLY A 58 14.09 -21.79 2.82
C GLY A 58 14.68 -22.99 3.59
N ILE A 59 14.00 -24.14 3.63
CA ILE A 59 14.56 -25.40 4.14
C ILE A 59 15.11 -26.25 2.99
N VAL A 60 16.35 -26.73 3.11
CA VAL A 60 17.01 -27.62 2.12
C VAL A 60 17.48 -28.92 2.77
N GLY A 61 17.44 -30.03 2.03
CA GLY A 61 17.79 -31.37 2.54
C GLY A 61 16.89 -32.48 1.97
N PRO A 62 16.95 -33.71 2.50
CA PRO A 62 17.80 -34.13 3.62
C PRO A 62 19.27 -34.28 3.24
N THR A 63 20.14 -34.10 4.22
CA THR A 63 21.56 -34.50 4.25
C THR A 63 21.79 -35.40 5.46
N ASN A 64 22.94 -36.06 5.57
CA ASN A 64 23.27 -36.82 6.78
C ASN A 64 24.09 -35.95 7.74
N ILE A 65 23.80 -36.04 9.04
CA ILE A 65 24.72 -35.53 10.07
C ILE A 65 26.03 -36.32 10.07
N SER A 66 27.09 -35.72 10.59
CA SER A 66 28.37 -36.40 10.77
C SER A 66 28.42 -37.01 12.19
N ILE A 67 28.17 -38.31 12.31
CA ILE A 67 28.31 -39.03 13.58
C ILE A 67 29.78 -39.00 14.04
N ILE A 68 29.98 -38.82 15.34
CA ILE A 68 31.27 -38.88 16.04
C ILE A 68 31.34 -40.26 16.70
N PRO A 69 31.98 -41.26 16.07
CA PRO A 69 31.79 -42.66 16.45
C PRO A 69 32.27 -42.95 17.88
N ASP A 70 33.41 -42.41 18.27
CA ASP A 70 34.08 -42.65 19.57
C ASP A 70 33.33 -42.11 20.78
N GLN A 71 32.37 -41.21 20.54
CA GLN A 71 31.48 -40.67 21.58
C GLN A 71 30.05 -41.23 21.47
N THR A 72 29.74 -41.95 20.38
CA THR A 72 28.45 -42.58 20.15
C THR A 72 28.44 -43.98 20.76
N LYS A 73 27.38 -44.31 21.51
CA LYS A 73 27.23 -45.61 22.17
C LYS A 73 25.76 -45.90 22.40
N ALA A 74 25.44 -47.17 22.60
CA ALA A 74 24.17 -47.56 23.19
C ALA A 74 24.42 -48.21 24.55
N THR A 75 23.52 -47.98 25.50
CA THR A 75 23.56 -48.61 26.81
C THR A 75 22.29 -49.43 26.98
N GLU A 76 22.47 -50.74 27.12
CA GLU A 76 21.41 -51.70 27.37
C GLU A 76 21.36 -51.99 28.86
N PHE A 77 20.19 -51.87 29.46
CA PHE A 77 19.93 -52.13 30.86
C PHE A 77 18.91 -53.26 31.00
N GLU A 78 19.17 -54.16 31.94
CA GLU A 78 18.28 -55.28 32.24
C GLU A 78 18.11 -55.45 33.74
N ALA A 79 16.87 -55.59 34.19
CA ALA A 79 16.59 -55.93 35.58
C ALA A 79 15.42 -56.91 35.69
N VAL A 80 15.58 -57.87 36.59
CA VAL A 80 14.54 -58.81 36.99
C VAL A 80 14.49 -58.82 38.51
N SER A 81 13.29 -58.71 39.06
CA SER A 81 13.01 -58.91 40.48
C SER A 81 11.94 -59.97 40.62
N LEU A 82 12.09 -60.93 41.53
CA LEU A 82 11.18 -62.06 41.72
C LEU A 82 10.93 -62.28 43.21
N GLY A 83 9.77 -62.84 43.57
CA GLY A 83 9.50 -63.28 44.95
C GLY A 83 9.00 -62.18 45.88
N TYR A 84 8.28 -61.18 45.36
CA TYR A 84 7.77 -60.06 46.15
C TYR A 84 6.28 -60.22 46.46
N ASP A 85 5.87 -59.78 47.65
CA ASP A 85 4.46 -59.87 48.09
C ASP A 85 3.52 -58.89 47.37
N SER A 86 4.07 -57.96 46.56
CA SER A 86 3.28 -57.01 45.79
C SER A 86 3.98 -56.59 44.48
N PRO A 87 3.22 -56.19 43.46
CA PRO A 87 3.77 -55.73 42.18
C PRO A 87 4.55 -54.42 42.30
N GLU A 88 4.18 -53.54 43.23
CA GLU A 88 4.90 -52.29 43.48
C GLU A 88 6.26 -52.54 44.15
N ALA A 89 6.34 -53.49 45.08
CA ALA A 89 7.61 -53.89 45.68
C ALA A 89 8.53 -54.57 44.66
N ALA A 90 7.99 -55.44 43.79
CA ALA A 90 8.74 -56.00 42.66
C ALA A 90 9.27 -54.89 41.75
N TRP A 91 8.39 -53.99 41.28
CA TRP A 91 8.79 -52.88 40.41
C TRP A 91 9.86 -51.99 41.04
N THR A 92 9.66 -51.58 42.30
CA THR A 92 10.61 -50.74 43.04
C THR A 92 11.97 -51.42 43.14
N SER A 93 12.02 -52.74 43.37
CA SER A 93 13.26 -53.50 43.37
C SER A 93 13.93 -53.54 41.99
N ALA A 94 13.18 -53.76 40.91
CA ALA A 94 13.73 -53.77 39.56
C ALA A 94 14.30 -52.40 39.17
N VAL A 95 13.57 -51.32 39.50
CA VAL A 95 14.01 -49.93 39.27
C VAL A 95 15.22 -49.54 40.13
N ALA A 96 15.35 -50.07 41.34
CA ALA A 96 16.50 -49.79 42.19
C ALA A 96 17.80 -50.42 41.66
N ILE A 97 17.72 -51.57 40.98
CA ILE A 97 18.91 -52.35 40.57
C ILE A 97 19.30 -52.14 39.10
N TYR A 98 18.37 -51.79 38.20
CA TYR A 98 18.69 -51.66 36.77
C TYR A 98 19.88 -50.74 36.45
N PRO A 99 20.15 -49.62 37.15
CA PRO A 99 21.28 -48.75 36.81
C PRO A 99 22.65 -49.44 37.03
N GLN A 100 22.67 -50.55 37.76
CA GLN A 100 23.86 -51.36 38.03
C GLN A 100 24.02 -52.54 37.05
N CYS A 101 22.96 -52.87 36.30
CA CYS A 101 22.89 -54.03 35.41
C CYS A 101 22.83 -53.54 33.96
N PHE A 102 23.97 -53.16 33.40
CA PHE A 102 24.03 -52.61 32.04
C PHE A 102 25.21 -53.13 31.22
N GLN A 103 25.05 -53.07 29.90
CA GLN A 103 26.08 -53.30 28.91
C GLN A 103 26.20 -52.08 28.00
N VAL A 104 27.42 -51.59 27.80
CA VAL A 104 27.69 -50.48 26.87
C VAL A 104 28.19 -51.06 25.55
N HIS A 105 27.47 -50.74 24.47
CA HIS A 105 27.82 -51.03 23.10
C HIS A 105 28.48 -49.79 22.49
N SER A 106 29.82 -49.73 22.50
CA SER A 106 30.57 -48.58 21.97
C SER A 106 30.51 -48.50 20.44
N ASN A 107 30.47 -47.28 19.88
CA ASN A 107 30.35 -47.01 18.44
C ASN A 107 29.09 -47.63 17.81
N ALA A 108 28.00 -47.76 18.59
CA ALA A 108 26.75 -48.37 18.15
C ALA A 108 25.57 -47.41 18.40
N THR A 109 24.60 -47.46 17.49
CA THR A 109 23.27 -46.86 17.60
C THR A 109 22.26 -47.89 17.14
N TYR A 110 21.09 -47.94 17.77
CA TYR A 110 20.09 -48.94 17.46
C TYR A 110 18.79 -48.27 17.01
N ASP A 111 18.21 -48.78 15.91
CA ASP A 111 16.93 -48.28 15.39
C ASP A 111 15.72 -48.72 16.24
N ASN A 112 15.97 -49.40 17.35
CA ASN A 112 15.00 -49.92 18.30
C ASN A 112 15.31 -49.56 19.76
N ALA A 113 16.01 -48.44 20.00
CA ALA A 113 16.17 -47.88 21.34
C ALA A 113 14.80 -47.61 21.98
N GLY A 114 14.65 -47.87 23.27
CA GLY A 114 13.33 -47.95 23.90
C GLY A 114 13.33 -48.80 25.16
N TRP A 115 12.15 -49.19 25.65
CA TRP A 115 12.05 -50.05 26.83
C TRP A 115 10.88 -51.01 26.73
N ILE A 116 10.97 -52.10 27.50
CA ILE A 116 9.89 -53.02 27.83
C ILE A 116 9.86 -53.11 29.34
N LYS A 117 8.70 -52.84 29.96
CA LYS A 117 8.50 -52.98 31.40
C LYS A 117 7.26 -53.80 31.70
N VAL A 118 7.38 -54.75 32.62
CA VAL A 118 6.33 -55.72 32.96
C VAL A 118 6.29 -55.96 34.47
N THR A 119 5.10 -56.06 35.04
CA THR A 119 4.88 -56.74 36.32
C THR A 119 4.00 -57.96 36.11
N HIS A 120 4.29 -59.06 36.79
CA HIS A 120 3.56 -60.31 36.62
C HIS A 120 3.50 -61.10 37.92
N GLU A 121 2.35 -61.70 38.20
CA GLU A 121 2.18 -62.61 39.34
C GLU A 121 2.31 -64.05 38.86
N ALA A 122 3.14 -64.84 39.54
CA ALA A 122 3.25 -66.27 39.31
C ALA A 122 3.38 -67.00 40.64
N TYR A 123 2.57 -68.05 40.83
CA TYR A 123 2.60 -68.91 42.01
C TYR A 123 2.39 -68.19 43.36
N GLY A 124 1.68 -67.06 43.36
CA GLY A 124 1.40 -66.25 44.54
C GLY A 124 2.44 -65.18 44.86
N ASP A 125 3.52 -65.11 44.08
CA ASP A 125 4.56 -64.10 44.21
C ASP A 125 4.56 -63.17 42.98
N TRP A 126 4.93 -61.91 43.21
CA TRP A 126 5.10 -60.92 42.16
C TRP A 126 6.54 -60.84 41.67
N GLY A 127 6.67 -60.66 40.36
CA GLY A 127 7.91 -60.31 39.70
C GLY A 127 7.76 -59.07 38.81
N ALA A 128 8.90 -58.47 38.48
CA ALA A 128 8.99 -57.40 37.51
C ALA A 128 10.18 -57.63 36.59
N PHE A 129 10.01 -57.27 35.32
CA PHE A 129 11.04 -57.29 34.29
C PHE A 129 11.14 -55.91 33.66
N LEU A 130 12.37 -55.49 33.42
CA LEU A 130 12.72 -54.25 32.75
C LEU A 130 13.84 -54.54 31.77
N TRP A 131 13.63 -54.13 30.53
CA TRP A 131 14.66 -53.99 29.50
C TRP A 131 14.61 -52.57 28.99
N TYR A 132 15.77 -51.91 28.88
CA TYR A 132 15.87 -50.53 28.43
C TYR A 132 17.13 -50.34 27.58
N LEU A 133 16.96 -49.89 26.35
CA LEU A 133 18.04 -49.55 25.43
C LEU A 133 18.05 -48.04 25.20
N GLN A 134 19.14 -47.40 25.58
CA GLN A 134 19.37 -45.96 25.44
C GLN A 134 20.49 -45.71 24.44
N ASP A 135 20.23 -44.94 23.40
CA ASP A 135 21.27 -44.41 22.53
C ASP A 135 21.85 -43.12 23.12
N THR A 136 23.16 -42.98 23.02
CA THR A 136 23.92 -41.74 23.19
C THR A 136 24.52 -41.43 21.83
N ILE A 137 24.01 -40.41 21.15
CA ILE A 137 24.40 -40.06 19.79
C ILE A 137 25.24 -38.79 19.85
N ALA A 138 26.50 -38.90 19.46
CA ALA A 138 27.38 -37.76 19.29
C ALA A 138 27.49 -37.41 17.80
N PHE A 139 27.26 -36.16 17.42
CA PHE A 139 27.32 -35.75 16.02
C PHE A 139 27.70 -34.28 15.86
N THR A 140 28.23 -33.94 14.68
CA THR A 140 28.33 -32.55 14.23
C THR A 140 27.11 -32.22 13.38
N SER A 141 26.36 -31.17 13.75
CA SER A 141 25.10 -30.79 13.10
C SER A 141 25.26 -30.56 11.59
N SER A 142 26.35 -29.91 11.16
CA SER A 142 26.72 -29.76 9.75
C SER A 142 28.23 -29.77 9.56
N ALA A 143 28.69 -30.18 8.37
CA ALA A 143 30.11 -30.15 8.02
C ALA A 143 30.64 -28.72 7.83
N SER A 144 29.76 -27.78 7.45
CA SER A 144 30.09 -26.38 7.19
C SER A 144 28.94 -25.46 7.61
N SER A 145 29.20 -24.16 7.74
CA SER A 145 28.19 -23.12 7.96
C SER A 145 27.56 -22.60 6.65
N VAL A 146 27.91 -23.21 5.51
CA VAL A 146 27.44 -22.86 4.17
C VAL A 146 26.82 -24.09 3.49
N TYR A 147 25.59 -23.92 3.01
CA TYR A 147 24.96 -24.84 2.09
C TYR A 147 25.39 -24.52 0.66
N VAL A 148 25.73 -25.56 -0.10
CA VAL A 148 25.97 -25.48 -1.54
C VAL A 148 24.85 -26.25 -2.23
N SER A 149 24.05 -25.53 -3.03
CA SER A 149 22.97 -26.13 -3.82
C SER A 149 23.52 -27.04 -4.95
N PRO A 150 22.68 -27.89 -5.57
CA PRO A 150 23.08 -28.66 -6.75
C PRO A 150 23.52 -27.81 -7.97
N ASN A 151 23.22 -26.51 -7.97
CA ASN A 151 23.60 -25.55 -9.02
C ASN A 151 24.79 -24.67 -8.59
N ASP A 152 25.58 -25.09 -7.60
CA ASP A 152 26.73 -24.38 -7.03
C ASP A 152 26.43 -23.01 -6.39
N ALA A 153 25.16 -22.61 -6.28
CA ALA A 153 24.78 -21.45 -5.48
C ALA A 153 25.04 -21.73 -3.99
N THR A 154 25.64 -20.77 -3.30
CA THR A 154 25.98 -20.88 -1.88
C THR A 154 25.01 -20.08 -1.02
N SER A 155 24.68 -20.58 0.16
CA SER A 155 23.82 -19.90 1.15
C SER A 155 24.30 -20.21 2.55
N ALA A 156 24.30 -19.24 3.46
CA ALA A 156 24.63 -19.52 4.86
C ALA A 156 23.52 -20.37 5.50
N ILE A 157 23.91 -21.29 6.38
CA ILE A 157 22.96 -22.10 7.17
C ILE A 157 22.65 -21.30 8.44
N ALA A 158 21.38 -21.03 8.71
CA ALA A 158 20.91 -20.42 9.95
C ALA A 158 20.77 -21.47 11.05
N SER A 159 20.15 -22.61 10.74
CA SER A 159 19.99 -23.70 11.69
C SER A 159 19.92 -25.06 11.00
N VAL A 160 20.15 -26.12 11.77
CA VAL A 160 20.14 -27.49 11.32
C VAL A 160 19.10 -28.27 12.12
N LEU A 161 18.00 -28.64 11.47
CA LEU A 161 17.03 -29.57 12.02
C LEU A 161 17.51 -31.00 11.78
N VAL A 162 17.78 -31.74 12.84
CA VAL A 162 18.16 -33.15 12.78
C VAL A 162 16.96 -34.01 13.14
N GLY A 163 16.27 -34.50 12.11
CA GLY A 163 15.11 -35.39 12.18
C GLY A 163 14.16 -35.05 13.33
N THR A 164 14.04 -35.96 14.28
CA THR A 164 13.25 -35.79 15.51
C THR A 164 14.06 -35.39 16.73
N ILE A 165 15.38 -35.22 16.59
CA ILE A 165 16.30 -34.94 17.70
C ILE A 165 16.20 -33.47 18.12
N GLY A 166 16.27 -32.53 17.17
CA GLY A 166 16.18 -31.11 17.51
C GLY A 166 16.67 -30.15 16.44
N ASP A 167 16.82 -28.89 16.86
CA ASP A 167 17.30 -27.77 16.05
C ASP A 167 18.61 -27.25 16.64
N PHE A 168 19.65 -27.21 15.81
CA PHE A 168 21.02 -26.96 16.24
C PHE A 168 21.66 -25.86 15.40
N CYS A 169 22.60 -25.13 16.00
CA CYS A 169 23.44 -24.22 15.22
C CYS A 169 24.33 -25.03 14.25
N PRO A 170 24.76 -24.44 13.12
CA PRO A 170 25.68 -25.10 12.20
C PRO A 170 27.01 -25.43 12.88
N GLN A 171 27.64 -26.54 12.49
CA GLN A 171 28.93 -27.01 13.00
C GLN A 171 29.00 -27.24 14.52
N THR A 172 27.86 -27.30 15.21
CA THR A 172 27.81 -27.63 16.64
C THR A 172 28.04 -29.12 16.85
N VAL A 173 28.90 -29.45 17.81
CA VAL A 173 29.02 -30.81 18.34
C VAL A 173 27.91 -31.02 19.36
N VAL A 174 27.05 -31.98 19.09
CA VAL A 174 25.89 -32.34 19.90
C VAL A 174 26.12 -33.71 20.49
N LEU A 175 25.77 -33.86 21.78
CA LEU A 175 25.67 -35.13 22.46
C LEU A 175 24.22 -35.27 22.95
N ASP A 176 23.44 -36.10 22.27
CA ASP A 176 22.05 -36.37 22.64
C ASP A 176 21.93 -37.76 23.27
N VAL A 177 21.04 -37.91 24.25
CA VAL A 177 20.84 -39.17 24.98
C VAL A 177 19.34 -39.48 25.03
N GLY A 178 18.94 -40.59 24.41
CA GLY A 178 17.54 -40.95 24.32
C GLY A 178 17.29 -42.40 23.93
N PRO A 179 16.05 -42.88 24.12
CA PRO A 179 14.98 -42.18 24.81
C PRO A 179 15.16 -42.23 26.33
N ALA A 180 14.63 -41.25 27.08
CA ALA A 180 14.73 -41.24 28.55
C ALA A 180 13.78 -42.27 29.18
N PHE A 181 14.26 -43.07 30.14
CA PHE A 181 13.46 -44.12 30.76
C PHE A 181 12.43 -43.60 31.78
N ASP A 182 11.18 -44.01 31.63
CA ASP A 182 10.09 -43.71 32.56
C ASP A 182 10.01 -44.74 33.71
N THR A 183 10.43 -44.31 34.90
CA THR A 183 10.45 -45.12 36.12
C THR A 183 9.08 -45.28 36.80
N ASN A 184 8.03 -44.65 36.28
CA ASN A 184 6.70 -44.75 36.86
C ASN A 184 6.20 -46.20 36.90
N TYR A 185 5.61 -46.55 38.04
CA TYR A 185 4.96 -47.83 38.24
C TYR A 185 3.77 -47.98 37.29
N LEU A 186 3.79 -49.08 36.53
CA LEU A 186 2.86 -49.35 35.44
C LEU A 186 1.53 -49.99 35.88
N GLY A 187 1.40 -50.39 37.16
CA GLY A 187 0.26 -51.13 37.68
C GLY A 187 0.49 -52.65 37.69
N ALA A 188 -0.43 -53.37 38.33
CA ALA A 188 -0.33 -54.81 38.57
C ALA A 188 -0.70 -55.62 37.32
N GLY A 189 0.18 -56.52 36.88
CA GLY A 189 -0.08 -57.39 35.73
C GLY A 189 -0.01 -56.67 34.39
N ILE A 190 0.52 -55.45 34.36
CA ILE A 190 0.59 -54.61 33.18
C ILE A 190 1.93 -54.85 32.46
N SER A 191 1.92 -54.67 31.14
CA SER A 191 3.10 -54.63 30.28
C SER A 191 3.02 -53.40 29.40
N THR A 192 4.09 -52.65 29.28
CA THR A 192 4.20 -51.52 28.35
C THR A 192 5.53 -51.56 27.64
N ASP A 193 5.52 -51.26 26.34
CA ASP A 193 6.70 -51.07 25.52
C ASP A 193 6.73 -49.65 24.93
N TYR A 194 7.95 -49.18 24.68
CA TYR A 194 8.20 -47.94 23.95
C TYR A 194 9.35 -48.16 23.00
N LEU A 195 9.20 -47.66 21.77
CA LEU A 195 10.18 -47.79 20.71
C LEU A 195 10.42 -46.41 20.09
N ALA A 196 11.65 -45.93 20.18
CA ALA A 196 12.12 -44.73 19.49
C ALA A 196 13.01 -45.10 18.31
N ARG A 197 12.92 -44.32 17.24
CA ARG A 197 13.83 -44.38 16.10
C ARG A 197 14.48 -43.02 15.93
N ALA A 198 15.80 -42.95 16.02
CA ALA A 198 16.51 -41.71 15.73
C ALA A 198 16.48 -41.45 14.22
N ASP A 199 15.87 -40.33 13.82
CA ASP A 199 16.01 -39.81 12.46
C ASP A 199 17.24 -38.89 12.42
N LEU A 200 18.29 -39.34 11.74
CA LEU A 200 19.58 -38.66 11.64
C LEU A 200 19.70 -37.78 10.38
N ASN A 201 18.59 -37.59 9.65
CA ASN A 201 18.56 -36.68 8.51
C ASN A 201 18.62 -35.22 8.99
N ALA A 202 19.59 -34.48 8.48
CA ALA A 202 19.71 -33.04 8.66
C ALA A 202 18.99 -32.28 7.53
N TYR A 203 18.19 -31.30 7.94
CA TYR A 203 17.59 -30.29 7.08
C TYR A 203 18.17 -28.93 7.49
N TYR A 204 18.61 -28.15 6.51
CA TYR A 204 19.22 -26.85 6.75
C TYR A 204 18.19 -25.77 6.52
N LYS A 205 17.96 -24.95 7.55
CA LYS A 205 17.31 -23.66 7.39
C LYS A 205 18.35 -22.67 6.90
N LEU A 206 18.14 -22.09 5.73
CA LEU A 206 19.06 -21.10 5.18
C LEU A 206 18.84 -19.74 5.84
N VAL A 207 19.92 -18.96 5.97
CA VAL A 207 19.86 -17.57 6.44
C VAL A 207 19.00 -16.77 5.46
N PRO A 208 17.89 -16.16 5.93
CA PRO A 208 17.06 -15.34 5.05
C PRO A 208 17.86 -14.12 4.59
N PHE A 209 17.71 -13.80 3.31
CA PHE A 209 18.13 -12.53 2.77
C PHE A 209 16.93 -11.60 2.72
N SER A 210 17.00 -10.46 3.40
CA SER A 210 15.91 -9.47 3.39
C SER A 210 16.36 -8.15 2.78
N TYR A 211 15.39 -7.38 2.30
CA TYR A 211 15.55 -5.97 1.99
C TYR A 211 14.70 -5.18 2.97
N LEU A 212 15.27 -4.11 3.54
CA LEU A 212 14.55 -3.22 4.44
C LEU A 212 14.66 -1.79 3.92
N GLY A 213 13.55 -1.05 3.94
CA GLY A 213 13.55 0.39 3.65
C GLY A 213 14.27 1.15 4.77
N VAL A 214 15.10 2.13 4.42
CA VAL A 214 15.65 3.04 5.43
C VAL A 214 14.56 3.95 5.98
N ASN A 215 14.64 4.20 7.28
CA ASN A 215 13.65 4.96 8.04
C ASN A 215 13.81 6.47 7.81
N ASN A 216 13.62 6.94 6.58
CA ASN A 216 13.91 8.31 6.17
C ASN A 216 12.74 9.03 5.48
N ASP A 217 11.53 8.51 5.69
CA ASP A 217 10.30 9.25 5.42
C ASP A 217 9.94 10.10 6.66
N ASP A 218 8.74 10.65 6.66
CA ASP A 218 8.15 11.49 7.72
C ASP A 218 6.72 10.96 7.91
N SER A 219 6.61 9.89 8.69
CA SER A 219 5.45 9.01 8.71
C SER A 219 4.22 9.62 9.38
N ASP A 220 4.39 10.60 10.28
CA ASP A 220 3.30 11.38 10.87
C ASP A 220 3.20 12.82 10.37
N GLY A 221 4.11 13.27 9.52
CA GLY A 221 4.01 14.53 8.80
C GLY A 221 4.32 15.75 9.67
N ASP A 222 5.15 15.59 10.69
CA ASP A 222 5.56 16.66 11.60
C ASP A 222 6.78 17.45 11.07
N GLY A 223 7.41 16.98 9.98
CA GLY A 223 8.57 17.58 9.33
C GLY A 223 9.92 17.02 9.81
N ILE A 224 9.93 16.01 10.67
CA ILE A 224 11.12 15.34 11.19
C ILE A 224 11.23 13.97 10.50
N PRO A 225 12.38 13.63 9.88
CA PRO A 225 12.55 12.31 9.31
C PRO A 225 12.51 11.23 10.40
N ASP A 226 11.89 10.08 10.13
CA ASP A 226 11.62 9.04 11.13
C ASP A 226 12.89 8.56 11.88
N PHE A 227 14.07 8.52 11.23
CA PHE A 227 15.34 8.20 11.92
C PHE A 227 15.77 9.24 12.97
N ALA A 228 15.23 10.45 12.93
CA ALA A 228 15.51 11.54 13.86
C ALA A 228 14.40 11.71 14.91
N ASP A 229 13.40 10.83 14.90
CA ASP A 229 12.13 11.01 15.60
C ASP A 229 11.83 9.85 16.58
N GLY A 230 10.96 10.12 17.55
CA GLY A 230 10.37 9.17 18.49
C GLY A 230 11.22 8.85 19.72
N TYR A 231 12.27 9.61 19.99
CA TYR A 231 13.19 9.37 21.11
C TYR A 231 13.72 10.61 21.82
N ASN A 232 13.05 11.76 21.67
CA ASN A 232 13.38 13.00 22.35
C ASN A 232 14.84 13.41 22.07
N LEU A 233 15.14 13.58 20.78
CA LEU A 233 16.46 13.91 20.28
C LEU A 233 16.96 15.24 20.85
N ASP A 234 16.08 16.23 21.04
CA ASP A 234 16.46 17.57 21.52
C ASP A 234 16.49 17.72 23.05
N GLY A 235 16.01 16.73 23.79
CA GLY A 235 15.93 16.71 25.25
C GLY A 235 14.75 17.50 25.84
N GLN A 236 13.81 17.99 25.03
CA GLN A 236 12.63 18.75 25.46
C GLN A 236 11.37 17.89 25.36
N ALA A 237 10.79 17.52 26.51
CA ALA A 237 9.53 16.77 26.51
C ALA A 237 8.33 17.63 26.04
N GLY A 238 7.37 16.96 25.41
CA GLY A 238 6.11 17.48 24.89
C GLY A 238 6.18 18.05 23.47
N ASN A 239 7.21 17.74 22.69
CA ASN A 239 7.43 18.27 21.34
C ASN A 239 7.30 17.15 20.27
N PRO A 240 7.41 17.48 18.97
CA PRO A 240 7.19 16.50 17.90
C PRO A 240 8.16 15.31 17.90
N ASP A 241 9.46 15.48 18.23
CA ASP A 241 10.45 14.38 18.17
C ASP A 241 10.37 13.35 19.32
N ASP A 242 9.40 13.49 20.22
CA ASP A 242 9.16 12.55 21.32
C ASP A 242 8.46 11.26 20.88
N ILE A 243 7.65 11.31 19.82
CA ILE A 243 6.85 10.17 19.35
C ILE A 243 6.58 10.26 17.84
N SER A 244 7.07 9.26 17.11
CA SER A 244 6.73 9.09 15.70
C SER A 244 5.49 8.22 15.56
N THR A 245 4.33 8.81 15.30
CA THR A 245 3.09 8.03 15.15
C THR A 245 3.03 7.38 13.76
N ASN A 246 2.57 6.12 13.67
CA ASN A 246 2.51 5.34 12.42
C ASN A 246 3.84 4.82 11.84
N ASP A 247 4.99 5.11 12.46
CA ASP A 247 6.25 4.43 12.11
C ASP A 247 6.24 2.94 12.56
N PHE A 248 6.99 2.09 11.87
CA PHE A 248 7.09 0.65 12.14
C PHE A 248 8.49 0.09 11.88
N PHE A 249 9.14 -0.46 12.90
CA PHE A 249 10.38 -1.23 12.76
C PHE A 249 10.10 -2.71 12.51
N THR A 250 11.03 -3.35 11.79
CA THR A 250 10.96 -4.79 11.52
C THR A 250 11.31 -5.58 12.80
N PRO A 251 10.42 -6.43 13.32
CA PRO A 251 10.74 -7.27 14.47
C PRO A 251 11.71 -8.40 14.08
N TRP A 252 12.67 -8.66 14.97
CA TRP A 252 13.58 -9.79 14.95
C TRP A 252 13.35 -10.64 16.19
N PRO A 253 12.53 -11.70 16.09
CA PRO A 253 12.24 -12.58 17.21
C PRO A 253 13.48 -13.40 17.57
N VAL A 254 14.00 -13.23 18.79
CA VAL A 254 15.14 -13.98 19.31
C VAL A 254 14.64 -14.94 20.39
N LEU A 255 14.85 -16.24 20.18
CA LEU A 255 14.49 -17.30 21.12
C LEU A 255 15.73 -17.81 21.86
N LEU A 256 15.74 -17.71 23.18
CA LEU A 256 16.74 -18.35 24.03
C LEU A 256 16.38 -19.82 24.25
N SER A 257 17.25 -20.73 23.81
CA SER A 257 17.04 -22.18 23.93
C SER A 257 16.88 -22.63 25.39
N GLY A 258 16.16 -23.74 25.61
CA GLY A 258 15.86 -24.28 26.94
C GLY A 258 17.09 -24.62 27.80
N TYR A 259 18.26 -24.84 27.19
CA TYR A 259 19.51 -25.17 27.89
C TYR A 259 20.32 -23.94 28.33
N ALA A 260 19.96 -22.74 27.87
CA ALA A 260 20.50 -21.51 28.41
C ALA A 260 19.66 -21.08 29.62
N ASP A 261 20.30 -20.79 30.75
CA ASP A 261 19.62 -20.19 31.90
C ASP A 261 19.58 -18.66 31.67
N PRO A 262 18.41 -18.03 31.46
CA PRO A 262 18.31 -16.59 31.22
C PRO A 262 18.96 -15.74 32.33
N THR A 263 19.08 -16.27 33.55
CA THR A 263 19.69 -15.57 34.68
C THR A 263 21.22 -15.56 34.65
N GLN A 264 21.84 -16.44 33.85
CA GLN A 264 23.29 -16.60 33.73
C GLN A 264 23.80 -16.29 32.32
N ALA A 265 22.97 -16.50 31.30
CA ALA A 265 23.36 -16.40 29.90
C ALA A 265 23.78 -14.98 29.51
N LEU A 266 24.79 -14.91 28.65
CA LEU A 266 25.20 -13.69 27.98
C LEU A 266 24.78 -13.73 26.51
N VAL A 267 24.36 -12.59 25.98
CA VAL A 267 24.00 -12.39 24.58
C VAL A 267 24.95 -11.37 23.98
N SER A 268 25.67 -11.75 22.93
CA SER A 268 26.53 -10.88 22.14
C SER A 268 25.80 -10.44 20.88
N ILE A 269 25.80 -9.14 20.60
CA ILE A 269 25.13 -8.54 19.45
C ILE A 269 26.17 -7.76 18.64
N THR A 270 26.28 -8.08 17.34
CA THR A 270 27.22 -7.41 16.43
C THR A 270 26.52 -6.90 15.18
N TYR A 271 26.65 -5.60 14.92
CA TYR A 271 26.20 -4.92 13.69
C TYR A 271 26.91 -3.56 13.55
N SER A 272 26.76 -2.89 12.40
CA SER A 272 27.24 -1.52 12.18
C SER A 272 26.19 -0.53 12.67
N ASN A 273 26.44 0.07 13.83
CA ASN A 273 25.43 0.83 14.56
C ASN A 273 25.46 2.32 14.25
N SER A 274 24.29 2.93 14.03
CA SER A 274 24.12 4.38 13.93
C SER A 274 23.54 4.90 15.24
N ASP A 275 24.38 5.45 16.11
CA ASP A 275 23.95 5.91 17.44
C ASP A 275 22.88 7.03 17.33
N PRO A 276 21.68 6.88 17.93
CA PRO A 276 20.66 7.94 17.92
C PRO A 276 21.15 9.24 18.58
N ALA A 277 22.02 9.19 19.59
CA ALA A 277 22.57 10.39 20.22
C ALA A 277 23.56 11.14 19.31
N GLY A 278 24.00 10.52 18.21
CA GLY A 278 24.88 11.13 17.22
C GLY A 278 24.15 11.79 16.05
N VAL A 279 22.81 11.81 16.03
CA VAL A 279 22.04 12.54 15.01
C VAL A 279 22.27 14.03 15.17
N THR A 280 22.52 14.74 14.07
CA THR A 280 22.73 16.18 14.07
C THR A 280 21.66 16.88 13.24
N ALA A 281 21.02 17.91 13.81
CA ALA A 281 20.17 18.84 13.09
C ALA A 281 21.00 19.97 12.45
N GLY A 282 20.76 20.25 11.17
CA GLY A 282 21.42 21.33 10.43
C GLY A 282 20.44 22.12 9.56
N THR A 283 20.95 23.12 8.83
CA THR A 283 20.13 23.98 7.96
C THR A 283 19.41 23.21 6.84
N ASN A 284 19.91 22.04 6.46
CA ASN A 284 19.36 21.18 5.42
C ASN A 284 18.60 19.96 5.99
N GLY A 285 18.17 20.02 7.25
CA GLY A 285 17.49 18.92 7.94
C GLY A 285 18.44 18.08 8.82
N PHE A 286 18.07 16.83 9.04
CA PHE A 286 18.77 15.92 9.95
C PHE A 286 19.79 15.05 9.22
N THR A 287 20.89 14.73 9.90
CA THR A 287 21.92 13.79 9.41
C THR A 287 22.10 12.68 10.43
N PRO A 288 21.95 11.39 10.04
CA PRO A 288 22.14 10.29 10.97
C PRO A 288 23.62 10.13 11.34
N ALA A 289 23.89 9.53 12.50
CA ALA A 289 25.23 9.11 12.87
C ALA A 289 25.78 8.04 11.91
N SER A 290 27.10 7.89 11.85
CA SER A 290 27.74 6.82 11.06
C SER A 290 27.22 5.45 11.47
N GLY A 291 26.91 4.58 10.52
CA GLY A 291 26.39 3.24 10.77
C GLY A 291 25.20 2.92 9.87
N TYR A 292 24.68 1.70 9.98
CA TYR A 292 23.62 1.21 9.09
C TYR A 292 22.32 0.88 9.81
N PHE A 293 22.38 0.40 11.05
CA PHE A 293 21.20 -0.02 11.81
C PHE A 293 21.14 0.65 13.17
N ARG A 294 19.95 0.59 13.77
CA ARG A 294 19.76 0.57 15.21
C ARG A 294 18.93 -0.65 15.59
N LEU A 295 19.16 -1.13 16.80
CA LEU A 295 18.34 -2.15 17.44
C LEU A 295 17.67 -1.52 18.66
N TRP A 296 16.38 -1.78 18.81
CA TRP A 296 15.57 -1.23 19.89
C TRP A 296 14.83 -2.34 20.64
N ARG A 297 14.55 -2.11 21.92
CA ARG A 297 13.58 -2.92 22.69
C ARG A 297 12.13 -2.52 22.47
N THR A 298 11.92 -1.32 21.93
CA THR A 298 10.61 -0.67 21.84
C THR A 298 10.30 -0.41 20.36
N GLN A 299 9.05 -0.65 19.97
CA GLN A 299 8.58 -0.44 18.60
C GLN A 299 8.51 1.05 18.23
N ALA A 300 8.62 1.36 16.94
CA ALA A 300 8.69 2.70 16.36
C ALA A 300 7.52 3.63 16.71
N ALA A 301 6.29 3.12 16.79
CA ALA A 301 5.11 3.91 17.13
C ALA A 301 5.00 4.31 18.63
N HIS A 302 5.99 3.97 19.45
CA HIS A 302 6.04 4.30 20.87
C HIS A 302 7.21 5.20 21.17
N ALA A 303 7.04 6.11 22.14
CA ALA A 303 8.13 6.92 22.66
C ALA A 303 9.27 6.02 23.19
N ARG A 304 10.50 6.29 22.74
CA ARG A 304 11.71 5.54 23.09
C ARG A 304 12.64 6.40 23.91
N ASN A 305 13.50 5.76 24.69
CA ASN A 305 14.68 6.43 25.23
C ASN A 305 15.89 6.15 24.33
N GLY A 306 16.41 7.19 23.65
CA GLY A 306 17.57 7.09 22.75
C GLY A 306 18.87 6.67 23.44
N ALA A 307 18.95 6.70 24.78
CA ALA A 307 20.13 6.22 25.50
C ALA A 307 20.35 4.70 25.32
N SER A 308 21.60 4.26 25.49
CA SER A 308 21.91 2.83 25.46
C SER A 308 21.21 2.07 26.58
N ILE A 309 20.91 0.80 26.35
CA ILE A 309 20.30 -0.10 27.33
C ILE A 309 21.15 -0.26 28.60
N SER A 310 22.48 -0.20 28.46
CA SER A 310 23.42 -0.17 29.59
C SER A 310 23.29 1.09 30.44
N SER A 311 22.69 2.15 29.90
CA SER A 311 22.38 3.42 30.58
C SER A 311 20.89 3.55 30.93
N GLY A 312 20.12 2.47 30.82
CA GLY A 312 18.69 2.44 31.12
C GLY A 312 17.76 2.91 29.99
N GLY A 313 18.29 3.11 28.77
CA GLY A 313 17.47 3.43 27.60
C GLY A 313 17.02 2.20 26.80
N ASP A 314 16.57 2.43 25.57
CA ASP A 314 15.98 1.40 24.71
C ASP A 314 16.85 1.01 23.51
N TYR A 315 17.87 1.81 23.21
CA TYR A 315 18.82 1.53 22.15
C TYR A 315 19.81 0.43 22.56
N ILE A 316 20.01 -0.57 21.70
CA ILE A 316 20.86 -1.73 21.95
C ILE A 316 22.11 -1.64 21.06
N PRO A 317 23.19 -0.96 21.48
CA PRO A 317 24.42 -0.89 20.69
C PRO A 317 25.09 -2.27 20.55
N PRO A 318 26.08 -2.44 19.66
CA PRO A 318 26.89 -3.65 19.60
C PRO A 318 27.61 -3.88 20.94
N GLY A 319 27.57 -5.10 21.45
CA GLY A 319 28.13 -5.41 22.76
C GLY A 319 27.66 -6.74 23.33
N THR A 320 28.04 -7.00 24.58
CA THR A 320 27.64 -8.20 25.33
C THR A 320 26.75 -7.81 26.50
N TYR A 321 25.63 -8.51 26.63
CA TYR A 321 24.55 -8.20 27.56
C TYR A 321 24.18 -9.41 28.39
N ALA A 322 23.81 -9.20 29.65
CA ALA A 322 23.06 -10.22 30.38
C ALA A 322 21.72 -10.45 29.67
N ALA A 323 21.31 -11.70 29.46
CA ALA A 323 20.05 -11.99 28.77
C ALA A 323 18.85 -11.28 29.43
N THR A 324 18.84 -11.18 30.76
CA THR A 324 17.82 -10.42 31.51
C THR A 324 17.72 -8.95 31.14
N SER A 325 18.83 -8.30 30.77
CA SER A 325 18.80 -6.88 30.36
C SER A 325 18.05 -6.67 29.05
N LEU A 326 18.05 -7.67 28.16
CA LEU A 326 17.31 -7.66 26.90
C LEU A 326 15.83 -8.05 27.07
N GLY A 327 15.39 -8.40 28.28
CA GLY A 327 14.01 -8.80 28.57
C GLY A 327 13.78 -10.31 28.67
N PHE A 328 14.83 -11.13 28.53
CA PHE A 328 14.71 -12.57 28.75
C PHE A 328 14.48 -12.89 30.23
N SER A 329 13.64 -13.86 30.50
CA SER A 329 13.40 -14.40 31.84
C SER A 329 13.10 -15.89 31.78
N VAL A 330 13.01 -16.54 32.94
CA VAL A 330 12.64 -17.96 33.00
C VAL A 330 11.27 -18.21 32.34
N SER A 331 10.34 -17.25 32.43
CA SER A 331 9.02 -17.31 31.80
C SER A 331 8.94 -16.68 30.41
N THR A 332 9.96 -15.92 29.99
CA THR A 332 9.99 -15.16 28.73
C THR A 332 11.27 -15.47 27.99
N ARG A 333 11.22 -16.51 27.15
CA ARG A 333 12.39 -16.95 26.36
C ARG A 333 12.39 -16.45 24.93
N LEU A 334 11.27 -15.90 24.46
CA LEU A 334 11.14 -15.25 23.15
C LEU A 334 11.01 -13.74 23.38
N VAL A 335 11.91 -12.97 22.76
CA VAL A 335 11.91 -11.51 22.83
C VAL A 335 12.00 -10.97 21.41
N ASP A 336 11.17 -9.98 21.10
CA ASP A 336 11.29 -9.22 19.85
C ASP A 336 12.28 -8.08 20.03
N LEU A 337 13.33 -8.06 19.21
CA LEU A 337 14.18 -6.90 19.02
C LEU A 337 13.75 -6.17 17.75
N PHE A 338 13.72 -4.85 17.76
CA PHE A 338 13.22 -4.07 16.63
C PHE A 338 14.37 -3.49 15.81
N ILE A 339 14.41 -3.81 14.52
CA ILE A 339 15.43 -3.35 13.57
C ILE A 339 14.97 -2.06 12.92
N GLU A 340 15.72 -0.98 13.14
CA GLU A 340 15.59 0.27 12.41
C GLU A 340 16.73 0.39 11.39
N PRO A 341 16.44 0.39 10.09
CA PRO A 341 17.42 0.64 9.04
C PRO A 341 17.66 2.15 8.86
N VAL A 342 18.91 2.61 8.91
CA VAL A 342 19.24 4.05 8.94
C VAL A 342 19.91 4.53 7.64
N THR A 343 20.91 3.80 7.16
CA THR A 343 21.72 4.22 5.99
C THR A 343 21.74 3.15 4.91
N PRO A 344 21.51 3.48 3.63
CA PRO A 344 21.46 2.49 2.55
C PRO A 344 22.79 1.76 2.35
N VAL A 345 22.74 0.44 2.23
CA VAL A 345 23.90 -0.44 2.09
C VAL A 345 23.46 -1.85 1.70
N THR A 346 24.30 -2.63 1.01
CA THR A 346 23.98 -4.04 0.70
C THR A 346 24.72 -5.02 1.60
N ASN A 347 24.13 -6.22 1.73
CA ASN A 347 24.77 -7.42 2.29
C ASN A 347 25.33 -7.24 3.71
N GLN A 348 24.65 -6.46 4.55
CA GLN A 348 25.06 -6.28 5.94
C GLN A 348 24.54 -7.40 6.83
N LYS A 349 25.25 -7.64 7.92
CA LYS A 349 25.00 -8.72 8.85
C LYS A 349 24.57 -8.13 10.19
N LEU A 350 23.49 -8.67 10.74
CA LEU A 350 23.20 -8.58 12.18
C LEU A 350 23.42 -9.97 12.75
N VAL A 351 24.22 -10.06 13.81
CA VAL A 351 24.58 -11.34 14.44
C VAL A 351 24.21 -11.27 15.91
N VAL A 352 23.51 -12.30 16.38
CA VAL A 352 23.22 -12.55 17.79
C VAL A 352 23.90 -13.85 18.16
N GLU A 353 24.70 -13.84 19.22
CA GLU A 353 25.35 -15.03 19.74
C GLU A 353 25.00 -15.22 21.21
N VAL A 354 24.89 -16.46 21.67
CA VAL A 354 24.52 -16.78 23.06
C VAL A 354 25.62 -17.62 23.71
N ASP A 355 26.03 -17.16 24.88
CA ASP A 355 26.77 -17.93 25.85
C ASP A 355 25.79 -18.45 26.92
N PRO A 356 25.44 -19.74 26.91
CA PRO A 356 24.37 -20.27 27.73
C PRO A 356 24.73 -20.40 29.22
N ASP A 357 26.01 -20.36 29.59
CA ASP A 357 26.48 -20.45 30.99
C ASP A 357 27.22 -19.19 31.49
N GLY A 358 27.22 -18.12 30.68
CA GLY A 358 27.76 -16.83 31.04
C GLY A 358 29.28 -16.83 31.04
N PRO A 359 29.98 -16.23 32.02
CA PRO A 359 31.45 -16.24 32.08
C PRO A 359 32.11 -17.63 32.27
N GLY A 360 31.39 -18.72 31.97
CA GLY A 360 31.80 -20.10 32.09
C GLY A 360 32.67 -20.60 30.93
N PRO A 361 32.95 -21.91 30.90
CA PRO A 361 33.86 -22.51 29.92
C PRO A 361 33.26 -22.70 28.52
N LYS A 362 31.93 -22.55 28.34
CA LYS A 362 31.30 -22.83 27.03
C LYS A 362 31.59 -21.72 26.03
N GLY A 363 31.51 -20.46 26.43
CA GLY A 363 31.61 -19.33 25.51
C GLY A 363 30.37 -19.18 24.62
N PHE A 364 30.45 -18.30 23.63
CA PHE A 364 29.40 -18.10 22.63
C PHE A 364 29.32 -19.30 21.68
N VAL A 365 28.36 -20.19 21.92
CA VAL A 365 28.20 -21.47 21.18
C VAL A 365 26.97 -21.51 20.29
N CYS A 366 26.03 -20.58 20.50
CA CYS A 366 24.86 -20.42 19.64
C CYS A 366 25.00 -19.14 18.83
N SER A 367 24.64 -19.16 17.55
CA SER A 367 24.63 -17.97 16.71
C SER A 367 23.40 -17.97 15.80
N ASP A 368 22.71 -16.83 15.73
CA ASP A 368 21.72 -16.51 14.72
C ASP A 368 22.18 -15.27 13.94
N LYS A 369 21.80 -15.22 12.66
CA LYS A 369 22.29 -14.22 11.74
C LYS A 369 21.22 -13.84 10.73
N LEU A 370 21.04 -12.53 10.59
CA LEU A 370 20.30 -11.91 9.51
C LEU A 370 21.27 -11.30 8.51
N VAL A 371 21.07 -11.55 7.21
CA VAL A 371 21.74 -10.81 6.14
C VAL A 371 20.71 -9.94 5.45
N THR A 372 20.94 -8.63 5.41
CA THR A 372 19.98 -7.70 4.86
C THR A 372 20.64 -6.59 4.05
N SER A 373 19.90 -6.08 3.08
CA SER A 373 20.26 -4.89 2.31
C SER A 373 19.28 -3.75 2.63
N LEU A 374 19.83 -2.61 3.00
CA LEU A 374 19.07 -1.41 3.35
C LEU A 374 18.95 -0.51 2.14
N LEU A 375 17.73 -0.12 1.82
CA LEU A 375 17.42 0.60 0.60
C LEU A 375 16.76 1.94 0.91
N ALA A 376 17.18 3.01 0.24
CA ALA A 376 16.37 4.22 0.12
C ALA A 376 15.79 4.26 -1.28
N VAL A 377 14.48 4.16 -1.41
CA VAL A 377 13.81 4.28 -2.70
C VAL A 377 12.82 5.42 -2.60
N LYS A 378 12.78 6.31 -3.59
CA LYS A 378 11.87 7.46 -3.60
C LYS A 378 11.30 7.65 -4.99
N VAL A 379 9.98 7.88 -5.05
CA VAL A 379 9.38 8.48 -6.23
C VAL A 379 9.70 9.97 -6.18
N THR A 380 10.39 10.47 -7.19
CA THR A 380 10.86 11.87 -7.22
C THR A 380 9.95 12.75 -8.04
N ASN A 381 9.44 12.23 -9.16
CA ASN A 381 8.64 12.98 -10.10
C ASN A 381 7.59 12.09 -10.76
N ILE A 382 6.42 12.66 -11.05
CA ILE A 382 5.37 12.05 -11.87
C ILE A 382 4.97 13.03 -12.96
N LYS A 383 4.84 12.53 -14.18
CA LYS A 383 4.26 13.22 -15.33
C LYS A 383 2.92 12.62 -15.68
N PHE A 384 1.89 13.45 -15.69
CA PHE A 384 0.55 13.06 -16.10
C PHE A 384 0.28 13.37 -17.57
N ASN A 385 0.80 14.50 -18.09
CA ASN A 385 0.82 14.92 -19.49
C ASN A 385 2.27 14.84 -20.01
N TRP A 386 2.70 13.63 -20.35
CA TRP A 386 4.07 13.37 -20.77
C TRP A 386 4.25 13.41 -22.29
N ASP A 387 3.16 13.35 -23.07
CA ASP A 387 3.11 13.60 -24.51
C ASP A 387 2.21 14.81 -24.80
N THR A 388 2.79 16.00 -24.69
CA THR A 388 2.07 17.26 -24.89
C THR A 388 1.50 17.46 -26.30
N ASN A 389 1.76 16.54 -27.25
CA ASN A 389 1.24 16.59 -28.61
C ASN A 389 -0.02 15.74 -28.81
N SER A 390 -0.40 14.93 -27.84
CA SER A 390 -1.50 13.99 -27.96
C SER A 390 -2.02 13.63 -26.59
N SER A 391 -3.33 13.79 -26.34
CA SER A 391 -3.94 13.34 -25.10
C SER A 391 -4.26 11.85 -25.07
N ALA A 392 -3.98 11.08 -26.14
CA ALA A 392 -4.56 9.75 -26.39
C ALA A 392 -4.31 8.69 -25.30
N SER A 393 -3.26 8.85 -24.49
CA SER A 393 -2.94 7.92 -23.38
C SER A 393 -2.46 8.64 -22.12
N ASP A 394 -2.65 9.95 -22.04
CA ASP A 394 -2.15 10.82 -20.97
C ASP A 394 -3.10 12.02 -20.77
N ALA A 395 -2.70 13.00 -19.97
CA ALA A 395 -3.53 14.16 -19.64
C ALA A 395 -3.47 15.24 -20.73
N ILE A 396 -4.54 16.05 -20.85
CA ILE A 396 -4.56 17.22 -21.74
C ILE A 396 -3.63 18.33 -21.24
N ASN A 397 -3.25 19.25 -22.13
CA ASN A 397 -2.49 20.44 -21.76
C ASN A 397 -3.34 21.36 -20.89
N LEU A 398 -2.83 21.68 -19.70
CA LEU A 398 -3.48 22.54 -18.72
C LEU A 398 -2.70 23.81 -18.45
N ARG A 399 -3.45 24.84 -18.04
CA ARG A 399 -2.93 26.09 -17.46
C ARG A 399 -3.67 26.40 -16.18
N GLN A 400 -3.10 27.31 -15.39
CA GLN A 400 -3.82 27.80 -14.22
C GLN A 400 -5.01 28.67 -14.66
N ASP A 401 -4.72 29.64 -15.53
CA ASP A 401 -5.63 30.58 -16.15
C ASP A 401 -5.05 31.09 -17.50
N TYR A 402 -5.68 32.10 -18.11
CA TYR A 402 -5.22 32.70 -19.36
C TYR A 402 -3.77 33.22 -19.29
N SER A 403 -3.41 33.87 -18.19
CA SER A 403 -2.12 34.54 -18.01
C SER A 403 -1.01 33.59 -17.54
N ASN A 404 -1.35 32.57 -16.76
CA ASN A 404 -0.41 31.74 -16.02
C ASN A 404 -0.37 30.30 -16.58
N ALA A 405 0.74 29.94 -17.21
CA ALA A 405 1.02 28.57 -17.66
C ALA A 405 1.66 27.73 -16.54
N TYR A 406 1.41 26.42 -16.54
CA TYR A 406 2.14 25.47 -15.70
C TYR A 406 3.50 25.12 -16.32
N ASP A 407 4.55 25.06 -15.50
CA ASP A 407 5.85 24.48 -15.89
C ASP A 407 5.87 22.99 -15.60
N ILE A 408 5.63 22.18 -16.63
CA ILE A 408 5.60 20.72 -16.54
C ILE A 408 6.92 20.07 -16.99
N SER A 409 7.98 20.86 -17.19
CA SER A 409 9.25 20.36 -17.75
C SER A 409 9.87 19.22 -16.91
N ASN A 410 9.79 19.34 -15.58
CA ASN A 410 10.23 18.33 -14.61
C ASN A 410 9.05 17.49 -14.05
N GLY A 411 7.87 17.58 -14.68
CA GLY A 411 6.63 16.92 -14.28
C GLY A 411 5.76 17.71 -13.34
N GLU A 412 4.48 17.38 -13.37
CA GLU A 412 3.39 18.01 -12.63
C GLU A 412 3.51 17.74 -11.14
N TRP A 413 4.04 16.58 -10.75
CA TRP A 413 4.33 16.27 -9.35
C TRP A 413 5.82 16.09 -9.15
N VAL A 414 6.37 16.80 -8.17
CA VAL A 414 7.75 16.69 -7.71
C VAL A 414 7.74 16.63 -6.19
N LYS A 415 8.27 15.54 -5.60
CA LYS A 415 8.20 15.27 -4.15
C LYS A 415 8.70 16.49 -3.37
N GLY A 416 7.84 17.03 -2.49
CA GLY A 416 8.12 18.17 -1.62
C GLY A 416 8.25 19.54 -2.31
N VAL A 417 7.99 19.65 -3.62
CA VAL A 417 8.19 20.91 -4.37
C VAL A 417 6.93 21.39 -5.08
N THR A 418 6.30 20.55 -5.91
CA THR A 418 5.12 20.95 -6.67
C THR A 418 4.16 19.78 -6.85
N ASN A 419 2.87 20.10 -7.01
CA ASN A 419 1.79 19.16 -7.24
C ASN A 419 0.69 19.86 -8.05
N MET A 420 0.91 19.91 -9.37
CA MET A 420 0.01 20.52 -10.34
C MET A 420 -1.11 19.53 -10.70
N PRO A 421 -2.31 20.04 -11.04
CA PRO A 421 -3.42 19.17 -11.44
C PRO A 421 -3.21 18.56 -12.83
N ALA A 422 -3.93 17.47 -13.09
CA ALA A 422 -4.03 16.84 -14.41
C ALA A 422 -5.49 16.74 -14.86
N CYS A 423 -5.75 16.68 -16.17
CA CYS A 423 -7.09 16.50 -16.71
C CYS A 423 -7.11 15.42 -17.78
N TYR A 424 -8.04 14.48 -17.67
CA TYR A 424 -8.24 13.40 -18.63
C TYR A 424 -9.62 13.47 -19.27
N THR A 425 -9.80 12.74 -20.36
CA THR A 425 -11.13 12.47 -20.94
C THR A 425 -11.73 11.22 -20.32
N THR A 426 -13.06 11.08 -20.35
CA THR A 426 -13.75 9.91 -19.77
C THR A 426 -13.35 8.58 -20.43
N ASN A 427 -13.49 7.47 -19.69
CA ASN A 427 -13.34 6.09 -20.19
C ASN A 427 -12.00 5.79 -20.88
N LYS A 428 -10.92 6.42 -20.42
CA LYS A 428 -9.60 6.33 -21.05
C LYS A 428 -8.66 5.44 -20.24
N SER A 429 -7.98 4.52 -20.91
CA SER A 429 -6.81 3.86 -20.33
C SER A 429 -5.63 4.83 -20.41
N VAL A 430 -4.97 5.05 -19.28
CA VAL A 430 -3.95 6.10 -19.16
C VAL A 430 -2.65 5.53 -18.64
N ALA A 431 -1.56 6.20 -19.01
CA ALA A 431 -0.22 5.92 -18.53
C ALA A 431 0.38 7.19 -17.93
N ILE A 432 1.19 7.01 -16.90
CA ILE A 432 1.99 8.06 -16.30
C ILE A 432 3.47 7.79 -16.54
N LYS A 433 4.29 8.83 -16.45
CA LYS A 433 5.75 8.70 -16.48
C LYS A 433 6.33 9.05 -15.12
N VAL A 434 7.16 8.19 -14.57
CA VAL A 434 7.64 8.29 -13.19
C VAL A 434 9.15 8.22 -13.15
N ARG A 435 9.77 9.14 -12.39
CA ARG A 435 11.21 9.09 -12.11
C ARG A 435 11.44 8.64 -10.68
N LEU A 436 12.27 7.62 -10.52
CA LEU A 436 12.60 7.04 -9.22
C LEU A 436 14.09 7.17 -8.95
N MET A 437 14.42 7.30 -7.67
CA MET A 437 15.78 7.16 -7.17
C MET A 437 15.88 5.97 -6.24
N VAL A 438 16.99 5.25 -6.31
CA VAL A 438 17.33 4.13 -5.43
C VAL A 438 18.74 4.26 -4.90
N GLN A 439 18.91 3.94 -3.63
CA GLN A 439 20.21 3.71 -3.00
C GLN A 439 20.18 2.38 -2.26
N PRO A 440 21.32 1.66 -2.19
CA PRO A 440 22.58 1.99 -2.86
C PRO A 440 22.53 1.77 -4.38
N ALA A 441 23.42 2.42 -5.12
CA ALA A 441 23.50 2.32 -6.59
C ALA A 441 23.77 0.89 -7.13
N SER A 442 24.08 -0.08 -6.27
CA SER A 442 24.16 -1.51 -6.61
C SER A 442 22.79 -2.16 -6.85
N ILE A 443 21.69 -1.47 -6.55
CA ILE A 443 20.36 -1.90 -6.99
C ILE A 443 20.20 -1.51 -8.45
N THR A 444 19.99 -2.53 -9.29
CA THR A 444 19.97 -2.42 -10.75
C THR A 444 18.60 -2.73 -11.34
N SER A 445 17.73 -3.44 -10.60
CA SER A 445 16.34 -3.65 -10.99
C SER A 445 15.42 -3.94 -9.81
N ALA A 446 14.12 -3.68 -9.99
CA ALA A 446 13.05 -4.10 -9.09
C ALA A 446 11.70 -4.11 -9.83
N ASP A 447 10.75 -4.91 -9.38
CA ASP A 447 9.35 -4.82 -9.83
C ASP A 447 8.64 -3.78 -8.96
N ILE A 448 8.07 -2.74 -9.58
CA ILE A 448 7.50 -1.57 -8.90
C ILE A 448 6.06 -1.34 -9.33
N TRP A 449 5.20 -0.98 -8.39
CA TRP A 449 3.80 -0.61 -8.61
C TRP A 449 3.32 0.34 -7.52
N ALA A 450 2.05 0.72 -7.58
CA ALA A 450 1.40 1.47 -6.51
C ALA A 450 -0.07 1.08 -6.38
N VAL A 451 -0.60 1.23 -5.16
CA VAL A 451 -2.02 1.01 -4.86
C VAL A 451 -2.66 2.35 -4.53
N SER A 452 -3.86 2.60 -5.06
CA SER A 452 -4.67 3.76 -4.71
C SER A 452 -5.23 3.56 -3.32
N ILE A 453 -4.84 4.40 -2.36
CA ILE A 453 -5.26 4.23 -0.94
C ILE A 453 -6.45 5.11 -0.54
N ASN A 454 -6.98 5.92 -1.47
CA ASN A 454 -8.18 6.70 -1.26
C ASN A 454 -9.44 5.97 -1.78
N THR A 455 -10.54 6.10 -1.04
CA THR A 455 -11.82 5.45 -1.36
C THR A 455 -12.50 5.96 -2.65
N ASN A 456 -12.01 7.07 -3.22
CA ASN A 456 -12.58 7.74 -4.40
C ASN A 456 -11.51 8.07 -5.46
N GLY A 457 -10.41 7.30 -5.55
CA GLY A 457 -9.37 7.52 -6.55
C GLY A 457 -9.93 7.42 -7.97
N SER A 458 -9.67 8.45 -8.78
CA SER A 458 -10.14 8.55 -10.16
C SER A 458 -9.34 7.70 -11.13
N LEU A 459 -8.07 7.45 -10.83
CA LEU A 459 -7.14 6.77 -11.75
C LEU A 459 -7.01 5.27 -11.44
N GLY A 460 -7.13 4.86 -10.17
CA GLY A 460 -6.95 3.47 -9.76
C GLY A 460 -5.48 3.11 -9.47
N ASP A 461 -5.17 1.82 -9.40
CA ASP A 461 -3.84 1.32 -9.07
C ASP A 461 -2.84 1.52 -10.21
N ILE A 462 -1.54 1.44 -9.93
CA ILE A 462 -0.50 1.41 -10.95
C ILE A 462 -0.11 -0.04 -11.23
N ILE A 463 -0.02 -0.42 -12.51
CA ILE A 463 0.36 -1.77 -12.91
C ILE A 463 1.85 -2.02 -12.66
N LYS A 464 2.13 -3.20 -12.08
CA LYS A 464 3.49 -3.69 -11.81
C LYS A 464 4.36 -3.67 -13.07
N THR A 465 5.49 -2.99 -12.95
CA THR A 465 6.46 -2.76 -14.01
C THR A 465 7.86 -3.07 -13.51
N ASN A 466 8.64 -3.86 -14.27
CA ASN A 466 10.05 -4.05 -13.97
C ASN A 466 10.83 -2.78 -14.31
N VAL A 467 11.39 -2.14 -13.30
CA VAL A 467 12.20 -0.92 -13.43
C VAL A 467 13.67 -1.30 -13.36
N THR A 468 14.45 -0.77 -14.28
CA THR A 468 15.91 -0.86 -14.24
C THR A 468 16.50 0.45 -13.73
N PHE A 469 17.66 0.38 -13.09
CA PHE A 469 18.34 1.51 -12.48
C PHE A 469 19.79 1.59 -12.96
N SER A 470 20.27 2.81 -13.16
CA SER A 470 21.66 3.13 -13.44
C SER A 470 22.09 4.29 -12.57
N ASN A 471 23.19 4.11 -11.83
CA ASN A 471 23.71 5.11 -10.87
C ASN A 471 22.64 5.60 -9.88
N GLY A 472 21.73 4.71 -9.46
CA GLY A 472 20.67 5.02 -8.51
C GLY A 472 19.49 5.81 -9.08
N ILE A 473 19.37 5.94 -10.40
CA ILE A 473 18.23 6.60 -11.06
C ILE A 473 17.55 5.60 -12.01
N SER A 474 16.23 5.63 -12.07
CA SER A 474 15.45 4.79 -12.99
C SER A 474 15.84 5.04 -14.45
N VAL A 475 15.89 3.97 -15.25
CA VAL A 475 16.21 4.02 -16.68
C VAL A 475 14.93 3.89 -17.48
N GLY A 476 14.59 4.94 -18.22
CA GLY A 476 13.45 4.97 -19.13
C GLY A 476 13.76 5.88 -20.32
N ASP A 477 13.19 7.08 -20.36
CA ASP A 477 13.62 8.10 -21.32
C ASP A 477 14.94 8.80 -20.92
N ALA A 478 15.38 9.78 -21.73
CA ALA A 478 16.64 10.49 -21.52
C ALA A 478 16.73 11.25 -20.17
N ALA A 479 15.60 11.51 -19.52
CA ALA A 479 15.53 12.16 -18.22
C ALA A 479 15.26 11.16 -17.06
N GLY A 480 15.26 9.86 -17.36
CA GLY A 480 15.09 8.78 -16.39
C GLY A 480 13.63 8.46 -16.06
N TYR A 481 12.65 8.94 -16.84
CA TYR A 481 11.25 8.62 -16.58
C TYR A 481 10.86 7.28 -17.20
N VAL A 482 10.26 6.42 -16.39
CA VAL A 482 9.72 5.12 -16.77
C VAL A 482 8.21 5.24 -16.94
N THR A 483 7.67 4.66 -18.01
CA THR A 483 6.22 4.65 -18.23
C THR A 483 5.57 3.54 -17.40
N PHE A 484 4.55 3.90 -16.64
CA PHE A 484 3.69 2.99 -15.90
C PHE A 484 2.27 3.06 -16.44
N GLN A 485 1.64 1.90 -16.64
CA GLN A 485 0.22 1.84 -16.97
C GLN A 485 -0.61 1.96 -15.70
N VAL A 486 -1.70 2.70 -15.75
CA VAL A 486 -2.67 2.75 -14.67
C VAL A 486 -3.69 1.63 -14.88
N ALA A 487 -4.05 0.92 -13.81
CA ALA A 487 -5.02 -0.15 -13.80
C ALA A 487 -6.44 0.43 -13.93
N GLY A 488 -7.11 0.07 -15.02
CA GLY A 488 -8.49 0.48 -15.29
C GLY A 488 -8.59 1.63 -16.29
N THR A 489 -9.64 2.45 -16.14
CA THR A 489 -9.92 3.60 -16.97
C THR A 489 -10.33 4.79 -16.11
N THR A 490 -10.10 5.99 -16.63
CA THR A 490 -10.63 7.23 -16.04
C THR A 490 -12.14 7.17 -15.85
N PRO A 491 -12.72 8.00 -14.96
CA PRO A 491 -14.15 8.03 -14.68
C PRO A 491 -15.00 8.15 -15.94
N THR A 492 -16.23 7.64 -15.88
CA THR A 492 -17.19 7.66 -17.00
C THR A 492 -17.98 8.97 -17.08
N CYS A 493 -17.68 9.93 -16.21
CA CYS A 493 -18.39 11.18 -16.05
C CYS A 493 -17.41 12.35 -15.80
N ILE A 494 -17.94 13.56 -15.90
CA ILE A 494 -17.24 14.77 -15.48
C ILE A 494 -16.96 14.68 -13.99
N GLN A 495 -15.70 14.85 -13.57
CA GLN A 495 -15.33 14.71 -12.17
C GLN A 495 -14.14 15.59 -11.82
N LYS A 496 -14.12 16.09 -10.58
CA LYS A 496 -12.91 16.57 -9.91
C LYS A 496 -12.66 15.73 -8.66
N THR A 497 -11.46 15.20 -8.53
CA THR A 497 -10.95 14.60 -7.29
C THR A 497 -9.73 15.38 -6.81
N THR A 498 -9.52 15.41 -5.49
CA THR A 498 -8.43 16.18 -4.85
C THR A 498 -7.68 15.36 -3.80
N ASN A 499 -7.91 14.05 -3.79
CA ASN A 499 -7.42 13.14 -2.75
C ASN A 499 -6.81 11.87 -3.34
N ASP A 500 -6.45 11.87 -4.63
CA ASP A 500 -5.79 10.74 -5.29
C ASP A 500 -4.40 10.53 -4.69
N ILE A 501 -4.23 9.42 -3.96
CA ILE A 501 -2.97 9.09 -3.27
C ILE A 501 -2.56 7.69 -3.67
N TRP A 502 -1.28 7.54 -4.01
CA TRP A 502 -0.66 6.26 -4.33
C TRP A 502 0.35 5.86 -3.26
N GLN A 503 0.17 4.65 -2.71
CA GLN A 503 1.18 3.95 -1.93
C GLN A 503 2.04 3.12 -2.88
N TRP A 504 3.30 3.51 -3.04
CA TRP A 504 4.25 2.82 -3.91
C TRP A 504 4.90 1.64 -3.20
N MET A 505 5.02 0.55 -3.95
CA MET A 505 5.50 -0.75 -3.48
C MET A 505 6.56 -1.29 -4.43
N MET A 506 7.47 -2.10 -3.91
CA MET A 506 8.46 -2.79 -4.73
C MET A 506 8.76 -4.21 -4.25
N GLU A 507 9.15 -5.09 -5.17
CA GLU A 507 9.58 -6.47 -4.90
C GLU A 507 10.63 -6.96 -5.92
N ASN A 508 11.04 -8.22 -5.82
CA ASN A 508 11.92 -8.89 -6.77
C ASN A 508 13.20 -8.11 -7.14
N ILE A 509 13.82 -7.50 -6.14
CA ILE A 509 14.99 -6.64 -6.31
C ILE A 509 16.15 -7.45 -6.87
N ASN A 510 16.79 -6.97 -7.93
CA ASN A 510 17.89 -7.65 -8.63
C ASN A 510 17.56 -9.12 -8.98
N ALA A 511 16.29 -9.42 -9.30
CA ALA A 511 15.79 -10.77 -9.58
C ALA A 511 16.01 -11.80 -8.45
N THR A 512 16.06 -11.35 -7.19
CA THR A 512 16.29 -12.22 -6.03
C THR A 512 15.01 -12.85 -5.48
N GLY A 513 13.82 -12.54 -6.03
CA GLY A 513 12.54 -13.00 -5.49
C GLY A 513 12.20 -12.39 -4.13
N SER A 514 12.70 -11.19 -3.84
CA SER A 514 12.38 -10.48 -2.59
C SER A 514 10.89 -10.20 -2.46
N VAL A 515 10.40 -10.19 -1.22
CA VAL A 515 9.00 -9.87 -0.89
C VAL A 515 8.69 -8.39 -1.12
N ALA A 516 7.40 -8.10 -1.30
CA ALA A 516 6.87 -6.76 -1.44
C ALA A 516 7.02 -5.94 -0.16
N PHE A 517 7.34 -4.65 -0.29
CA PHE A 517 7.23 -3.66 0.78
C PHE A 517 6.94 -2.26 0.23
N ASP A 518 6.41 -1.41 1.10
CA ASP A 518 6.07 -0.01 0.84
C ASP A 518 7.31 0.88 0.93
N PHE A 519 7.48 1.84 -0.01
CA PHE A 519 8.67 2.69 0.00
C PHE A 519 8.44 4.20 -0.25
N SER A 520 7.27 4.60 -0.75
CA SER A 520 6.99 6.01 -1.02
C SER A 520 5.50 6.26 -1.14
N VAL A 521 5.06 7.47 -0.82
CA VAL A 521 3.71 7.96 -1.11
C VAL A 521 3.79 9.10 -2.13
N SER A 522 2.81 9.18 -3.05
CA SER A 522 2.62 10.35 -3.91
C SER A 522 1.18 10.86 -3.83
N GLY A 523 1.00 12.17 -3.92
CA GLY A 523 -0.28 12.85 -3.79
C GLY A 523 -0.36 13.71 -2.52
N PRO A 524 -1.57 14.13 -2.09
CA PRO A 524 -2.83 13.96 -2.80
C PRO A 524 -2.85 14.73 -4.14
N HIS A 525 -3.16 14.07 -5.24
CA HIS A 525 -3.24 14.68 -6.56
C HIS A 525 -4.63 15.28 -6.82
N THR A 526 -4.66 16.33 -7.65
CA THR A 526 -5.92 16.89 -8.17
C THR A 526 -6.12 16.43 -9.61
N ILE A 527 -7.16 15.65 -9.85
CA ILE A 527 -7.46 15.08 -11.16
C ILE A 527 -8.84 15.58 -11.62
N TYR A 528 -8.88 16.10 -12.85
CA TYR A 528 -10.11 16.42 -13.56
C TYR A 528 -10.39 15.34 -14.59
N THR A 529 -11.67 15.04 -14.80
CA THR A 529 -12.16 14.24 -15.92
C THR A 529 -13.24 15.03 -16.64
N ILE A 530 -13.14 15.14 -17.96
CA ILE A 530 -14.11 15.79 -18.85
C ILE A 530 -14.60 14.80 -19.90
N LEU A 531 -15.75 15.08 -20.56
CA LEU A 531 -16.37 14.10 -21.46
C LEU A 531 -15.45 13.76 -22.62
N GLU A 532 -15.00 14.78 -23.35
CA GLU A 532 -14.12 14.68 -24.51
C GLU A 532 -13.06 15.79 -24.48
N GLU A 533 -12.07 15.72 -25.37
CA GLU A 533 -11.06 16.77 -25.47
C GLU A 533 -11.71 18.13 -25.77
N ALA A 534 -11.24 19.18 -25.09
CA ALA A 534 -11.80 20.53 -25.23
C ALA A 534 -11.74 20.99 -26.69
N ILE A 535 -12.84 21.57 -27.19
CA ILE A 535 -12.97 22.00 -28.58
C ILE A 535 -12.94 23.53 -28.69
N SER A 536 -12.73 24.03 -29.91
CA SER A 536 -12.69 25.47 -30.22
C SER A 536 -13.80 26.24 -29.48
N PRO A 537 -13.50 27.34 -28.76
CA PRO A 537 -12.28 28.16 -28.87
C PRO A 537 -11.06 27.62 -28.11
N TRP A 538 -11.19 26.53 -27.35
CA TRP A 538 -10.06 25.87 -26.70
C TRP A 538 -9.15 25.19 -27.73
N ASP A 539 -7.88 25.11 -27.39
CA ASP A 539 -6.83 24.53 -28.24
C ASP A 539 -5.89 23.74 -27.35
N ASN A 540 -5.80 22.43 -27.56
CA ASN A 540 -4.95 21.53 -26.81
C ASN A 540 -3.49 21.48 -27.36
N THR A 541 -3.08 22.40 -28.23
CA THR A 541 -1.69 22.50 -28.67
C THR A 541 -0.79 22.93 -27.51
N ALA A 542 0.33 22.23 -27.29
CA ALA A 542 1.27 22.52 -26.21
C ALA A 542 1.66 24.01 -26.15
N GLY A 543 1.47 24.63 -24.98
CA GLY A 543 1.84 26.04 -24.73
C GLY A 543 0.84 27.08 -25.23
N SER A 544 -0.26 26.67 -25.88
CA SER A 544 -1.33 27.59 -26.32
C SER A 544 -1.92 28.34 -25.12
N GLN A 545 -2.23 29.64 -25.29
CA GLN A 545 -2.96 30.40 -24.27
C GLN A 545 -4.41 29.91 -24.11
N LYS A 546 -4.91 29.15 -25.08
CA LYS A 546 -6.25 28.56 -25.09
C LYS A 546 -6.25 27.08 -24.68
N ASN A 547 -5.16 26.56 -24.10
CA ASN A 547 -5.21 25.31 -23.35
C ASN A 547 -6.26 25.43 -22.23
N ALA A 548 -6.84 24.31 -21.79
CA ALA A 548 -7.85 24.32 -20.74
C ALA A 548 -7.30 24.91 -19.43
N TRP A 549 -8.12 25.73 -18.75
CA TRP A 549 -7.71 26.40 -17.52
C TRP A 549 -8.31 25.70 -16.31
N THR A 550 -7.50 25.48 -15.28
CA THR A 550 -7.99 24.90 -14.02
C THR A 550 -9.02 25.81 -13.34
N LYS A 551 -8.88 27.14 -13.44
CA LYS A 551 -9.89 28.10 -12.97
C LYS A 551 -11.23 27.93 -13.68
N ALA A 552 -11.23 27.71 -15.00
CA ALA A 552 -12.46 27.49 -15.77
C ALA A 552 -13.05 26.10 -15.51
N LEU A 553 -12.21 25.08 -15.32
CA LEU A 553 -12.63 23.73 -14.90
C LEU A 553 -13.29 23.78 -13.52
N ASP A 554 -12.73 24.49 -12.55
CA ASP A 554 -13.32 24.65 -11.22
C ASP A 554 -14.66 25.40 -11.25
N PHE A 555 -14.71 26.46 -12.05
CA PHE A 555 -15.96 27.19 -12.27
C PHE A 555 -17.04 26.29 -12.87
N THR A 556 -16.69 25.47 -13.86
CA THR A 556 -17.65 24.59 -14.56
C THR A 556 -18.03 23.36 -13.72
N ILE A 557 -17.04 22.63 -13.21
CA ILE A 557 -17.25 21.33 -12.57
C ILE A 557 -17.77 21.50 -11.14
N VAL A 558 -17.23 22.46 -10.40
CA VAL A 558 -17.57 22.67 -8.99
C VAL A 558 -18.68 23.71 -8.87
N SER A 559 -18.47 24.93 -9.40
CA SER A 559 -19.43 26.03 -9.15
C SER A 559 -20.74 25.82 -9.92
N ALA A 560 -20.67 25.44 -11.19
CA ALA A 560 -21.85 25.08 -11.97
C ALA A 560 -22.39 23.68 -11.69
N SER A 561 -21.79 22.91 -10.75
CA SER A 561 -22.28 21.60 -10.31
C SER A 561 -22.29 20.51 -11.40
N CYS A 562 -21.37 20.55 -12.36
CA CYS A 562 -21.24 19.48 -13.37
C CYS A 562 -20.57 18.19 -12.85
N ASN A 563 -20.04 18.18 -11.62
CA ASN A 563 -19.41 16.99 -11.04
C ASN A 563 -20.41 15.82 -10.93
N GLY A 564 -20.12 14.71 -11.63
CA GLY A 564 -20.96 13.52 -11.74
C GLY A 564 -21.73 13.43 -13.07
N ASP A 565 -21.72 14.46 -13.91
CA ASP A 565 -22.46 14.44 -15.17
C ASP A 565 -21.80 13.53 -16.21
N SER A 566 -22.57 12.54 -16.68
CA SER A 566 -22.13 11.59 -17.71
C SER A 566 -22.68 11.91 -19.11
N SER A 567 -23.39 13.04 -19.27
CA SER A 567 -23.94 13.44 -20.57
C SER A 567 -23.79 14.94 -20.82
N ALA A 568 -23.58 15.28 -22.09
CA ALA A 568 -23.49 16.67 -22.54
C ALA A 568 -24.74 17.50 -22.17
N SER A 569 -25.94 16.90 -22.26
CA SER A 569 -27.19 17.61 -21.94
C SER A 569 -27.31 17.97 -20.46
N ASN A 570 -26.89 17.08 -19.55
CA ASN A 570 -26.92 17.37 -18.12
C ASN A 570 -25.91 18.46 -17.76
N ALA A 571 -24.68 18.34 -18.28
CA ALA A 571 -23.66 19.35 -18.08
C ALA A 571 -24.10 20.74 -18.56
N LEU A 572 -24.66 20.85 -19.77
CA LEU A 572 -25.19 22.12 -20.27
C LEU A 572 -26.41 22.62 -19.48
N THR A 573 -27.24 21.72 -18.94
CA THR A 573 -28.35 22.09 -18.05
C THR A 573 -27.82 22.79 -16.81
N HIS A 574 -26.85 22.17 -16.14
CA HIS A 574 -26.22 22.70 -14.95
C HIS A 574 -25.49 24.02 -15.21
N ILE A 575 -24.74 24.12 -16.33
CA ILE A 575 -24.11 25.38 -16.77
C ILE A 575 -25.17 26.47 -16.98
N ALA A 576 -26.22 26.21 -17.77
CA ALA A 576 -27.25 27.21 -18.06
C ALA A 576 -28.00 27.67 -16.80
N GLN A 577 -28.34 26.74 -15.90
CA GLN A 577 -28.98 27.06 -14.62
C GLN A 577 -28.07 27.89 -13.71
N TYR A 578 -26.80 27.51 -13.59
CA TYR A 578 -25.84 28.25 -12.79
C TYR A 578 -25.61 29.65 -13.35
N LEU A 579 -25.37 29.80 -14.65
CA LEU A 579 -25.17 31.11 -15.26
C LEU A 579 -26.40 32.02 -15.16
N HIS A 580 -27.61 31.45 -15.12
CA HIS A 580 -28.85 32.20 -14.94
C HIS A 580 -29.11 32.61 -13.47
N THR A 581 -28.82 31.75 -12.49
CA THR A 581 -29.21 31.99 -11.08
C THR A 581 -28.05 32.04 -10.10
N GLY A 582 -27.07 31.15 -10.24
CA GLY A 582 -25.97 30.98 -9.28
C GLY A 582 -24.79 31.90 -9.52
N HIS A 583 -24.59 32.36 -10.76
CA HIS A 583 -23.47 33.21 -11.11
C HIS A 583 -23.64 34.65 -10.60
N GLY A 584 -24.87 35.11 -10.36
CA GLY A 584 -25.12 36.43 -9.76
C GLY A 584 -24.84 37.62 -10.67
N LEU A 585 -24.95 37.45 -11.99
CA LEU A 585 -24.99 38.54 -12.95
C LEU A 585 -26.45 38.94 -13.25
N THR A 586 -26.67 40.17 -13.70
CA THR A 586 -28.00 40.74 -13.99
C THR A 586 -28.07 41.30 -15.41
N TYR A 587 -29.23 41.17 -16.06
CA TYR A 587 -29.40 41.65 -17.44
C TYR A 587 -29.21 43.18 -17.57
N ASP A 588 -28.60 43.66 -18.66
CA ASP A 588 -28.51 45.09 -18.98
C ASP A 588 -29.86 45.65 -19.44
N ILE A 589 -30.71 45.99 -18.48
CA ILE A 589 -32.04 46.55 -18.72
C ILE A 589 -32.04 47.98 -19.30
N ASN A 590 -30.89 48.65 -19.38
CA ASN A 590 -30.82 50.02 -19.90
C ASN A 590 -30.58 50.07 -21.40
N GLY A 591 -29.91 49.05 -21.97
CA GLY A 591 -29.59 49.05 -23.39
C GLY A 591 -29.13 47.71 -23.97
N GLY A 592 -29.12 46.63 -23.19
CA GLY A 592 -28.80 45.29 -23.67
C GLY A 592 -27.36 45.16 -24.19
N SER A 593 -26.43 45.98 -23.69
CA SER A 593 -25.05 45.99 -24.16
C SER A 593 -24.27 44.81 -23.57
N PRO A 594 -23.42 44.13 -24.35
CA PRO A 594 -22.58 43.07 -23.83
C PRO A 594 -21.50 43.65 -22.91
N ALA A 595 -21.10 42.88 -21.89
CA ALA A 595 -20.00 43.19 -21.00
C ALA A 595 -18.74 42.35 -21.28
N TYR A 596 -18.88 41.16 -21.88
CA TYR A 596 -17.82 40.16 -22.01
C TYR A 596 -17.67 39.61 -23.44
N ALA A 597 -18.75 39.63 -24.24
CA ALA A 597 -18.73 39.26 -25.65
C ALA A 597 -18.32 40.45 -26.53
N SER A 598 -17.38 40.22 -27.46
CA SER A 598 -16.90 41.24 -28.41
C SER A 598 -17.85 41.51 -29.59
N SER A 599 -18.80 40.62 -29.87
CA SER A 599 -19.77 40.77 -30.97
C SER A 599 -21.05 39.97 -30.71
N HIS A 600 -22.12 40.33 -31.42
CA HIS A 600 -23.44 39.70 -31.32
C HIS A 600 -23.51 38.28 -31.91
N LEU A 601 -22.60 37.95 -32.84
CA LEU A 601 -22.44 36.59 -33.41
C LEU A 601 -21.43 35.73 -32.64
N GLY A 602 -21.06 36.12 -31.42
CA GLY A 602 -19.92 35.57 -30.70
C GLY A 602 -18.65 36.36 -31.01
N GLY A 603 -17.52 35.70 -31.24
CA GLY A 603 -16.20 36.33 -31.38
C GLY A 603 -15.26 35.97 -30.23
N THR A 604 -14.46 36.92 -29.77
CA THR A 604 -13.68 36.78 -28.54
C THR A 604 -14.60 36.92 -27.33
N PHE A 605 -14.49 35.99 -26.38
CA PHE A 605 -15.18 36.02 -25.09
C PHE A 605 -14.18 36.26 -23.95
N GLN A 606 -14.43 37.26 -23.11
CA GLN A 606 -13.61 37.57 -21.93
C GLN A 606 -13.97 36.64 -20.77
N LEU A 607 -13.59 35.37 -20.87
CA LEU A 607 -13.93 34.34 -19.90
C LEU A 607 -13.32 34.60 -18.53
N THR A 608 -12.08 35.10 -18.47
CA THR A 608 -11.43 35.45 -17.20
C THR A 608 -12.25 36.51 -16.47
N ASP A 609 -12.59 37.61 -17.16
CA ASP A 609 -13.39 38.69 -16.58
C ASP A 609 -14.82 38.25 -16.27
N TYR A 610 -15.39 37.35 -17.07
CA TYR A 610 -16.73 36.80 -16.84
C TYR A 610 -16.77 36.00 -15.54
N ILE A 611 -15.82 35.08 -15.33
CA ILE A 611 -15.72 34.27 -14.10
C ILE A 611 -15.50 35.18 -12.87
N ASP A 612 -14.65 36.19 -13.00
CA ASP A 612 -14.29 37.11 -11.89
C ASP A 612 -15.31 38.23 -11.67
N LYS A 613 -16.20 38.46 -12.64
CA LYS A 613 -17.16 39.56 -12.69
C LYS A 613 -16.48 40.94 -12.60
N SER A 614 -15.28 41.05 -13.15
CA SER A 614 -14.44 42.26 -13.13
C SER A 614 -14.85 43.32 -14.17
N GLY A 615 -15.82 43.00 -15.02
CA GLY A 615 -16.20 43.81 -16.18
C GLY A 615 -15.21 43.62 -17.33
N GLY A 616 -15.70 43.21 -18.50
CA GLY A 616 -14.81 42.82 -19.60
C GLY A 616 -13.91 43.95 -20.07
N SER A 617 -12.61 43.64 -20.19
CA SER A 617 -11.56 44.57 -20.60
C SER A 617 -11.77 45.19 -22.00
N ASN A 618 -12.63 44.57 -22.82
CA ASN A 618 -12.92 44.97 -24.20
C ASN A 618 -14.17 45.86 -24.36
N VAL A 619 -14.85 46.22 -23.27
CA VAL A 619 -16.00 47.14 -23.31
C VAL A 619 -15.56 48.49 -22.77
N PHE A 620 -15.79 49.57 -23.53
CA PHE A 620 -15.43 50.92 -23.10
C PHE A 620 -16.69 51.79 -22.91
N PRO A 621 -16.96 52.28 -21.68
CA PRO A 621 -16.21 52.04 -20.45
C PRO A 621 -16.42 50.62 -19.89
N PRO A 622 -15.44 50.04 -19.14
CA PRO A 622 -15.62 48.76 -18.48
C PRO A 622 -16.81 48.79 -17.52
N ARG A 623 -17.66 47.77 -17.60
CA ARG A 623 -18.88 47.67 -16.79
C ARG A 623 -18.64 46.75 -15.59
N THR A 624 -18.51 47.34 -14.40
CA THR A 624 -18.18 46.64 -13.15
C THR A 624 -19.40 46.30 -12.30
N ASP A 625 -20.60 46.49 -12.86
CA ASP A 625 -21.90 46.39 -12.19
C ASP A 625 -22.53 45.00 -12.26
N ASN A 626 -21.72 43.94 -12.45
CA ASN A 626 -22.20 42.56 -12.58
C ASN A 626 -23.29 42.41 -13.65
N ILE A 627 -23.17 43.14 -14.75
CA ILE A 627 -24.14 43.17 -15.84
C ILE A 627 -23.78 42.17 -16.94
N VAL A 628 -24.80 41.62 -17.60
CA VAL A 628 -24.71 40.77 -18.80
C VAL A 628 -25.78 41.12 -19.82
N ASN A 629 -25.58 40.68 -21.06
CA ASN A 629 -26.67 40.54 -22.01
C ASN A 629 -26.79 39.09 -22.54
N CYS A 630 -27.59 38.91 -23.59
CA CYS A 630 -27.79 37.60 -24.21
C CYS A 630 -26.52 37.04 -24.89
N TYR A 631 -25.65 37.90 -25.41
CA TYR A 631 -24.38 37.48 -26.03
C TYR A 631 -23.41 36.95 -24.97
N ASP A 632 -23.34 37.61 -23.81
CA ASP A 632 -22.48 37.18 -22.71
C ASP A 632 -22.90 35.81 -22.18
N GLN A 633 -24.20 35.62 -21.98
CA GLN A 633 -24.77 34.36 -21.50
C GLN A 633 -24.57 33.22 -22.51
N ALA A 634 -24.84 33.46 -23.79
CA ALA A 634 -24.58 32.49 -24.84
C ALA A 634 -23.07 32.18 -24.99
N GLY A 635 -22.21 33.20 -24.86
CA GLY A 635 -20.75 33.07 -24.88
C GLY A 635 -20.23 32.26 -23.69
N GLY A 636 -20.79 32.46 -22.49
CA GLY A 636 -20.50 31.69 -21.29
C GLY A 636 -20.87 30.21 -21.43
N ILE A 637 -22.11 29.91 -21.84
CA ILE A 637 -22.53 28.51 -22.06
C ILE A 637 -21.65 27.84 -23.13
N CYS A 638 -21.39 28.54 -24.24
CA CYS A 638 -20.58 28.01 -25.33
C CYS A 638 -19.15 27.71 -24.84
N SER A 639 -18.46 28.68 -24.23
CA SER A 639 -17.07 28.53 -23.78
C SER A 639 -16.91 27.39 -22.76
N LEU A 640 -17.79 27.34 -21.75
CA LEU A 640 -17.74 26.33 -20.68
C LEU A 640 -18.19 24.94 -21.17
N GLY A 641 -19.17 24.87 -22.07
CA GLY A 641 -19.58 23.60 -22.68
C GLY A 641 -18.49 23.02 -23.58
N THR A 642 -17.87 23.85 -24.42
CA THR A 642 -16.76 23.42 -25.28
C THR A 642 -15.50 23.02 -24.49
N LEU A 643 -15.30 23.58 -23.28
CA LEU A 643 -14.23 23.17 -22.36
C LEU A 643 -14.38 21.70 -21.94
N LEU A 644 -15.62 21.22 -21.82
CA LEU A 644 -15.95 19.84 -21.48
C LEU A 644 -15.96 18.90 -22.71
N GLY A 645 -15.56 19.40 -23.88
CA GLY A 645 -15.60 18.67 -25.16
C GLY A 645 -17.00 18.58 -25.79
N ILE A 646 -17.95 19.43 -25.37
CA ILE A 646 -19.33 19.42 -25.89
C ILE A 646 -19.44 20.32 -27.12
N SER A 647 -19.96 19.77 -28.22
CA SER A 647 -20.27 20.50 -29.47
C SER A 647 -21.49 21.44 -29.33
N VAL A 648 -21.31 22.53 -28.59
CA VAL A 648 -22.32 23.58 -28.39
C VAL A 648 -22.41 24.46 -29.64
N THR A 649 -23.62 24.69 -30.14
CA THR A 649 -23.85 25.64 -31.24
C THR A 649 -24.30 26.98 -30.67
N TYR A 650 -23.56 28.05 -30.96
CA TYR A 650 -24.01 29.42 -30.66
C TYR A 650 -25.09 29.83 -31.68
N ARG A 651 -26.25 30.28 -31.20
CA ARG A 651 -27.39 30.68 -32.01
C ARG A 651 -27.68 32.16 -31.82
N PHE A 652 -28.06 32.80 -32.92
CA PHE A 652 -28.41 34.23 -32.95
C PHE A 652 -29.65 34.43 -33.80
N MET A 653 -30.66 35.09 -33.24
CA MET A 653 -31.93 35.38 -33.90
C MET A 653 -32.14 36.88 -34.05
N ASN A 654 -32.44 37.33 -35.29
CA ASN A 654 -32.66 38.73 -35.62
C ASN A 654 -33.70 38.92 -36.74
N PRO A 655 -34.85 39.56 -36.49
CA PRO A 655 -35.30 40.10 -35.19
C PRO A 655 -35.72 39.01 -34.20
N PHE A 656 -35.66 39.30 -32.89
CA PHE A 656 -36.24 38.43 -31.86
C PHE A 656 -37.68 38.84 -31.53
N GLY A 657 -37.88 40.05 -30.99
CA GLY A 657 -39.21 40.64 -30.77
C GLY A 657 -39.59 40.85 -29.30
N TYR A 658 -40.88 41.07 -29.07
CA TYR A 658 -41.47 41.11 -27.73
C TYR A 658 -41.42 39.72 -27.13
N ILE A 659 -41.25 39.61 -25.81
CA ILE A 659 -41.13 38.31 -25.14
C ILE A 659 -42.31 38.07 -24.21
N ASN A 660 -42.85 36.85 -24.20
CA ASN A 660 -43.77 36.42 -23.15
C ASN A 660 -43.13 36.65 -21.76
N THR A 661 -43.92 36.56 -20.69
CA THR A 661 -43.33 36.65 -19.34
C THR A 661 -42.40 35.46 -19.13
N VAL A 662 -41.10 35.72 -19.19
CA VAL A 662 -40.03 34.76 -18.93
C VAL A 662 -39.23 35.22 -17.73
N ASN A 663 -38.45 34.33 -17.15
CA ASN A 663 -37.52 34.70 -16.10
C ASN A 663 -36.23 35.22 -16.76
N LEU A 664 -35.98 36.53 -16.64
CA LEU A 664 -34.83 37.21 -17.20
C LEU A 664 -33.70 37.21 -16.18
N VAL A 665 -32.48 36.88 -16.60
CA VAL A 665 -31.32 36.72 -15.72
C VAL A 665 -31.12 37.90 -14.76
N GLY A 666 -31.09 37.58 -13.46
CA GLY A 666 -31.00 38.55 -12.35
C GLY A 666 -32.20 39.48 -12.16
N GLU A 667 -33.11 39.57 -13.13
CA GLU A 667 -34.25 40.48 -13.12
C GLU A 667 -35.56 39.83 -12.65
N GLY A 668 -35.69 38.50 -12.79
CA GLY A 668 -36.90 37.76 -12.47
C GLY A 668 -37.91 37.75 -13.62
N ASN A 669 -39.19 37.52 -13.31
CA ASN A 669 -40.27 37.55 -14.30
C ASN A 669 -40.34 38.90 -15.02
N CYS A 670 -40.19 38.87 -16.34
CA CYS A 670 -40.08 40.04 -17.18
C CYS A 670 -40.65 39.76 -18.58
N ASN A 671 -41.45 40.70 -19.11
CA ASN A 671 -41.86 40.74 -20.52
C ASN A 671 -41.45 42.05 -21.21
N ASN A 672 -40.80 42.96 -20.46
CA ASN A 672 -40.36 44.29 -20.87
C ASN A 672 -38.86 44.46 -20.50
N PRO A 673 -37.94 43.82 -21.22
CA PRO A 673 -36.52 43.74 -20.85
C PRO A 673 -35.80 45.09 -20.71
N PHE A 674 -36.35 46.16 -21.30
CA PHE A 674 -35.83 47.52 -21.18
C PHE A 674 -36.80 48.45 -20.44
N TYR A 675 -37.44 47.94 -19.38
CA TYR A 675 -38.48 48.66 -18.66
C TYR A 675 -38.10 50.06 -18.15
N PRO A 676 -36.85 50.36 -17.70
CA PRO A 676 -36.51 51.70 -17.21
C PRO A 676 -36.62 52.79 -18.29
N VAL A 677 -36.51 52.42 -19.57
CA VAL A 677 -36.61 53.34 -20.72
C VAL A 677 -37.94 53.22 -21.48
N SER A 678 -38.85 52.39 -20.99
CA SER A 678 -40.24 52.28 -21.49
C SER A 678 -41.15 53.30 -20.79
N THR A 679 -42.30 53.63 -21.38
CA THR A 679 -43.27 54.53 -20.73
C THR A 679 -44.06 53.85 -19.60
N SER A 680 -44.11 52.52 -19.55
CA SER A 680 -44.74 51.82 -18.42
C SER A 680 -43.85 51.82 -17.18
N GLY A 681 -42.52 51.73 -17.35
CA GLY A 681 -41.58 51.56 -16.24
C GLY A 681 -41.69 50.21 -15.52
N LEU A 682 -42.50 49.28 -16.02
CA LEU A 682 -42.80 48.00 -15.36
C LEU A 682 -42.06 46.84 -16.03
N LYS A 683 -41.48 45.95 -15.22
CA LYS A 683 -40.90 44.67 -15.67
C LYS A 683 -41.90 43.79 -16.41
N ILE A 684 -43.15 43.81 -15.93
CA ILE A 684 -44.30 43.13 -16.52
C ILE A 684 -45.30 44.21 -16.98
N ALA A 685 -45.28 44.52 -18.27
CA ALA A 685 -46.25 45.40 -18.94
C ALA A 685 -47.45 44.59 -19.44
N GLY A 686 -48.50 45.26 -19.94
CA GLY A 686 -49.67 44.58 -20.51
C GLY A 686 -49.29 43.65 -21.66
N ALA A 687 -49.97 42.50 -21.77
CA ALA A 687 -49.62 41.45 -22.73
C ALA A 687 -49.77 41.89 -24.20
N ASP A 688 -50.56 42.94 -24.48
CA ASP A 688 -50.75 43.50 -25.82
C ASP A 688 -50.11 44.91 -25.96
N ASP A 689 -49.36 45.36 -24.94
CA ASP A 689 -48.66 46.65 -24.99
C ASP A 689 -47.44 46.54 -25.90
N VAL A 690 -47.26 47.52 -26.78
CA VAL A 690 -46.07 47.66 -27.66
C VAL A 690 -45.34 48.98 -27.38
N ASP A 691 -44.26 49.26 -28.10
CA ASP A 691 -43.50 50.51 -28.02
C ASP A 691 -44.44 51.73 -28.10
N PRO A 692 -44.39 52.69 -27.15
CA PRO A 692 -43.36 52.87 -26.12
C PRO A 692 -43.64 52.25 -24.75
N ALA A 693 -44.82 51.64 -24.53
CA ALA A 693 -45.22 51.09 -23.23
C ALA A 693 -44.41 49.84 -22.83
N ARG A 694 -44.04 49.02 -23.81
CA ARG A 694 -43.18 47.84 -23.66
C ARG A 694 -42.05 47.92 -24.69
N LYS A 695 -40.84 47.53 -24.31
CA LYS A 695 -39.67 47.49 -25.20
C LYS A 695 -39.29 46.04 -25.46
N CYS A 696 -39.11 45.70 -26.74
CA CYS A 696 -38.75 44.37 -27.21
C CYS A 696 -37.23 44.19 -27.35
N PHE A 697 -36.78 42.95 -27.46
CA PHE A 697 -35.44 42.65 -27.94
C PHE A 697 -35.33 42.89 -29.44
N GLY A 698 -34.29 43.63 -29.85
CA GLY A 698 -33.94 43.72 -31.27
C GLY A 698 -33.46 42.39 -31.84
N ASN A 699 -32.69 41.64 -31.04
CA ASN A 699 -32.17 40.32 -31.37
C ASN A 699 -31.90 39.55 -30.07
N HIS A 700 -31.62 38.25 -30.17
CA HIS A 700 -31.31 37.41 -29.02
C HIS A 700 -30.27 36.35 -29.39
N ALA A 701 -29.36 36.07 -28.46
CA ALA A 701 -28.41 34.97 -28.58
C ALA A 701 -28.66 33.93 -27.49
N PHE A 702 -28.51 32.67 -27.86
CA PHE A 702 -28.65 31.51 -26.99
C PHE A 702 -27.77 30.39 -27.55
N THR A 703 -27.79 29.20 -26.94
CA THR A 703 -27.05 28.05 -27.44
C THR A 703 -27.96 26.86 -27.72
N SER A 704 -27.52 25.94 -28.56
CA SER A 704 -28.20 24.68 -28.78
C SER A 704 -27.27 23.48 -28.87
N LEU A 705 -27.77 22.32 -28.44
CA LEU A 705 -27.15 21.01 -28.61
C LEU A 705 -28.17 20.08 -29.27
N GLY A 706 -27.84 19.56 -30.45
CA GLY A 706 -28.76 18.68 -31.20
C GLY A 706 -30.11 19.33 -31.54
N GLY A 707 -30.17 20.67 -31.65
CA GLY A 707 -31.40 21.43 -31.91
C GLY A 707 -32.25 21.75 -30.68
N TYR A 708 -31.82 21.38 -29.47
CA TYR A 708 -32.45 21.75 -28.21
C TYR A 708 -31.77 22.95 -27.57
N VAL A 709 -32.55 23.87 -27.01
CA VAL A 709 -32.08 25.19 -26.55
C VAL A 709 -31.59 25.16 -25.11
N PHE A 710 -30.41 25.75 -24.91
CA PHE A 710 -29.84 26.11 -23.61
C PHE A 710 -29.65 27.63 -23.59
N ASP A 711 -30.44 28.31 -22.76
CA ASP A 711 -30.40 29.77 -22.64
C ASP A 711 -30.40 30.17 -21.17
N ALA A 712 -29.35 30.87 -20.74
CA ALA A 712 -29.23 31.43 -19.40
C ALA A 712 -29.72 32.88 -19.32
N CYS A 713 -30.10 33.51 -20.43
CA CYS A 713 -30.56 34.89 -20.48
C CYS A 713 -32.08 35.00 -20.27
N ALA A 714 -32.87 34.50 -21.24
CA ALA A 714 -34.33 34.48 -21.20
C ALA A 714 -34.80 33.05 -20.88
N GLY A 715 -34.64 32.65 -19.61
CA GLY A 715 -34.65 31.24 -19.20
C GLY A 715 -34.71 31.01 -17.69
N PRO A 716 -34.08 29.93 -17.15
CA PRO A 716 -33.15 29.08 -17.86
C PRO A 716 -33.88 28.09 -18.77
N ALA A 717 -33.55 28.09 -20.06
CA ALA A 717 -33.89 26.98 -20.95
C ALA A 717 -32.80 25.90 -20.81
N ILE A 718 -33.20 24.64 -20.63
CA ILE A 718 -32.34 23.55 -20.17
C ILE A 718 -32.37 22.33 -21.10
N GLY A 719 -32.51 22.56 -22.40
CA GLY A 719 -32.47 21.50 -23.40
C GLY A 719 -33.74 20.67 -23.55
N THR A 720 -34.88 21.14 -23.03
CA THR A 720 -36.18 20.44 -23.15
C THR A 720 -37.00 20.90 -24.34
N GLN A 721 -36.68 22.08 -24.90
CA GLN A 721 -37.39 22.68 -26.03
C GLN A 721 -36.50 22.65 -27.28
N THR A 722 -37.10 22.29 -28.42
CA THR A 722 -36.49 22.58 -29.73
C THR A 722 -36.42 24.08 -29.95
N GLU A 723 -35.57 24.53 -30.87
CA GLU A 723 -35.48 25.96 -31.22
C GLU A 723 -36.83 26.58 -31.62
N SER A 724 -37.66 25.85 -32.38
CA SER A 724 -38.99 26.35 -32.76
C SER A 724 -39.95 26.45 -31.57
N GLN A 725 -39.89 25.50 -30.64
CA GLN A 725 -40.72 25.55 -29.42
C GLN A 725 -40.26 26.67 -28.50
N TYR A 726 -38.95 26.79 -28.27
CA TYR A 726 -38.37 27.86 -27.46
C TYR A 726 -38.77 29.24 -27.98
N VAL A 727 -38.69 29.47 -29.30
CA VAL A 727 -39.13 30.72 -29.91
C VAL A 727 -40.63 30.94 -29.72
N SER A 728 -41.47 29.93 -29.96
CA SER A 728 -42.92 30.04 -29.78
C SER A 728 -43.33 30.30 -28.33
N ASP A 729 -42.59 29.74 -27.37
CA ASP A 729 -42.88 29.87 -25.94
C ASP A 729 -42.34 31.20 -25.38
N THR A 730 -41.23 31.70 -25.95
CA THR A 730 -40.53 32.90 -25.44
C THR A 730 -40.95 34.18 -26.14
N VAL A 731 -41.22 34.15 -27.44
CA VAL A 731 -41.58 35.35 -28.22
C VAL A 731 -43.08 35.55 -28.21
N ASP A 732 -43.50 36.77 -27.90
CA ASP A 732 -44.89 37.20 -27.94
C ASP A 732 -45.24 37.60 -29.37
N THR A 733 -46.14 36.85 -29.98
CA THR A 733 -46.71 37.14 -31.31
C THR A 733 -48.23 37.16 -31.25
N SER A 734 -48.80 37.50 -30.08
CA SER A 734 -50.24 37.40 -29.82
C SER A 734 -51.04 38.44 -30.62
N THR A 735 -50.44 39.59 -30.93
CA THR A 735 -51.00 40.61 -31.82
C THR A 735 -50.20 40.79 -33.12
N PRO A 736 -50.81 41.33 -34.20
CA PRO A 736 -50.08 41.68 -35.42
C PRO A 736 -48.95 42.69 -35.20
N ALA A 737 -49.09 43.58 -34.20
CA ALA A 737 -48.07 44.58 -33.89
C ALA A 737 -46.82 43.94 -33.25
N GLU A 738 -47.01 42.92 -32.43
CA GLU A 738 -45.90 42.19 -31.82
C GLU A 738 -45.23 41.24 -32.82
N ALA A 739 -46.03 40.54 -33.65
CA ALA A 739 -45.53 39.70 -34.73
C ALA A 739 -44.73 40.50 -35.78
N ALA A 740 -45.12 41.74 -36.06
CA ALA A 740 -44.38 42.62 -36.98
C ALA A 740 -43.00 43.02 -36.44
N GLY A 741 -42.76 42.92 -35.13
CA GLY A 741 -41.53 43.37 -34.49
C GLY A 741 -41.31 44.89 -34.58
N PRO A 742 -40.10 45.38 -34.25
CA PRO A 742 -39.78 46.80 -34.35
C PRO A 742 -39.81 47.29 -35.80
N PRO A 743 -40.32 48.51 -36.10
CA PRO A 743 -40.47 49.03 -37.47
C PRO A 743 -39.19 49.05 -38.31
N TRP A 744 -38.02 49.10 -37.66
CA TRP A 744 -36.70 49.14 -38.28
C TRP A 744 -36.16 47.77 -38.73
N PHE A 745 -36.84 46.66 -38.47
CA PHE A 745 -36.44 45.30 -38.88
C PHE A 745 -37.27 44.68 -40.02
N ALA A 746 -38.25 45.41 -40.57
CA ALA A 746 -39.02 44.97 -41.73
C ALA A 746 -38.08 44.66 -42.94
N PRO A 747 -38.32 43.57 -43.71
CA PRO A 747 -39.54 42.77 -43.77
C PRO A 747 -39.56 41.48 -42.91
N ARG A 748 -38.64 41.29 -41.96
CA ARG A 748 -38.59 40.04 -41.16
C ARG A 748 -39.63 40.06 -40.04
N VAL A 749 -40.32 38.92 -39.84
CA VAL A 749 -41.36 38.73 -38.81
C VAL A 749 -40.70 38.26 -37.51
N ALA A 750 -41.05 38.87 -36.37
CA ALA A 750 -40.60 38.41 -35.06
C ALA A 750 -41.15 37.01 -34.74
N GLY A 751 -40.41 36.21 -33.96
CA GLY A 751 -40.87 34.86 -33.59
C GLY A 751 -40.81 33.81 -34.71
N ASP A 752 -40.25 34.12 -35.88
CA ASP A 752 -40.03 33.14 -36.95
C ASP A 752 -38.67 32.40 -36.75
N PRO A 753 -38.66 31.07 -36.50
CA PRO A 753 -37.42 30.31 -36.32
C PRO A 753 -36.47 30.35 -37.53
N SER A 754 -36.95 30.70 -38.73
CA SER A 754 -36.09 30.90 -39.91
C SER A 754 -35.15 32.10 -39.78
N ASN A 755 -35.38 32.99 -38.81
CA ASN A 755 -34.45 34.07 -38.46
C ASN A 755 -33.27 33.62 -37.61
N ILE A 756 -33.23 32.36 -37.16
CA ILE A 756 -32.11 31.83 -36.38
C ILE A 756 -30.93 31.53 -37.30
N SER A 757 -29.79 32.11 -36.95
CA SER A 757 -28.49 31.90 -37.59
C SER A 757 -27.50 31.31 -36.57
N SER A 758 -26.36 30.82 -37.05
CA SER A 758 -25.28 30.35 -36.19
C SER A 758 -24.18 31.40 -36.06
N GLY A 759 -23.67 31.55 -34.85
CA GLY A 759 -22.43 32.27 -34.54
C GLY A 759 -21.35 31.30 -34.04
N ALA A 760 -20.27 31.85 -33.48
CA ALA A 760 -19.25 31.06 -32.80
C ALA A 760 -18.44 31.92 -31.82
N VAL A 761 -18.10 31.35 -30.66
CA VAL A 761 -16.98 31.85 -29.87
C VAL A 761 -15.70 31.37 -30.55
N THR A 762 -14.90 32.31 -31.04
CA THR A 762 -13.69 32.04 -31.85
C THR A 762 -12.40 32.24 -31.07
N ASP A 763 -12.48 32.90 -29.91
CA ASP A 763 -11.36 33.16 -29.03
C ASP A 763 -11.79 33.34 -27.58
N ILE A 764 -10.89 33.08 -26.64
CA ILE A 764 -11.09 33.21 -25.19
C ILE A 764 -9.91 33.94 -24.54
N GLN A 765 -10.23 34.80 -23.58
CA GLN A 765 -9.26 35.61 -22.82
C GLN A 765 -9.62 35.64 -21.34
#